data_AF-A0A6I0EL63-F1
#
_entry.id   AF-A0A6I0EL63-F1
#
_cell.length_a   1.000
_cell.length_b   1.000
_cell.length_c   1.000
_cell.angle_alpha   90.00
_cell.angle_beta   90.00
_cell.angle_gamma   90.00
#
_symmetry.space_group_name_H-M   'P 1'
#
loop_
_entity.id
_entity.type
_entity.pdbx_description
1 polymer ?
#
loop_
_entity_poly.entity_id
_entity_poly.type
_entity_poly.pdbx_seq_one_letter_code
_entity_poly.pdbx_strand_id
1 'polypeptide(L)'
;MQGRMRIRLIDVLVFGGLIAAGGLYGMKRRAEASAGASAPSEFARAVDLSPLHEVAVQADGRLRSFESHAAAYTRYISGPRTIDGQSQGFTYLDMLFRPERYSACETVYVKNKLVLAQILDVLEQHGSVAPGEREALQTRKLLSPKHLSDGAVRSLLASLSADLVRTARPVQDINTALAIMRPDVLGGELRILPAAQGATDRPWSSLWDVVEQASTQAADLSPLAKAVGVEVDKLQELVVAWTGLATAWRTEKADEVNKELTRLASAVRSLSPEAYPDARRLAWESWYFRLNSMTWVWLVYLLSVIPLLVAVINRWEGARKLGLAIFGIAFLLQTASVGIRWYVSGRWPNANMFEAVTTSAWFGGVLALVLEFVARRSAMKNLFALGSAVVSMAALMSVYLMPATLDSSLNNIMPALHDIWLYIHTNVIIWSYAVIGLAAVTALLFLRQRWCALWDGGEASKLRLLLTPAALAALNVTGWQVLLAILNPQGYDLRRSFWAGMLERCGFSAATSAELAPWVVVGLFGVSATILVFELLDARTRGAVVKDNELGYFGAPSALLASGPKANTFLKSAPSAAQVFDAATMVTLQLAFIMLWAGIVMGAIWADHSWGRPWGWDPKEVFALNTFIIFLVLVHVRLKVRDKGFWTAVLAIFGFETMMFNWIVINFIISGLHSYA
;
A
#
# COMPACT_ATOMS: atom_id res chain seq x y z
N MET A 1 -11.63 -42.46 16.30
CA MET A 1 -10.34 -41.90 15.84
C MET A 1 -10.52 -40.40 15.61
N GLN A 2 -9.98 -39.58 16.49
CA GLN A 2 -10.09 -38.12 16.41
C GLN A 2 -9.31 -37.61 15.19
N GLY A 3 -10.00 -36.91 14.28
CA GLY A 3 -9.40 -36.33 13.08
C GLY A 3 -8.37 -35.25 13.42
N ARG A 4 -7.11 -35.68 13.64
CA ARG A 4 -5.97 -34.75 13.69
C ARG A 4 -5.81 -34.18 12.29
N MET A 5 -5.93 -32.86 12.18
CA MET A 5 -5.60 -32.13 10.97
C MET A 5 -4.09 -32.30 10.74
N ARG A 6 -3.70 -33.11 9.75
CA ARG A 6 -2.28 -33.29 9.40
C ARG A 6 -1.85 -32.14 8.51
N ILE A 7 -0.74 -31.48 8.83
CA ILE A 7 -0.04 -30.61 7.88
C ILE A 7 0.47 -31.54 6.78
N ARG A 8 -0.10 -31.46 5.58
CA ARG A 8 0.39 -32.23 4.44
C ARG A 8 1.53 -31.45 3.80
N LEU A 9 2.47 -32.17 3.18
CA LEU A 9 3.56 -31.56 2.42
C LEU A 9 3.02 -30.53 1.42
N ILE A 10 1.86 -30.82 0.81
CA ILE A 10 1.19 -29.91 -0.13
C ILE A 10 0.74 -28.59 0.51
N ASP A 11 0.35 -28.57 1.79
CA ASP A 11 -0.04 -27.34 2.49
C ASP A 11 1.19 -26.45 2.72
N VAL A 12 2.31 -27.06 3.11
CA VAL A 12 3.60 -26.35 3.27
C VAL A 12 4.12 -25.87 1.92
N LEU A 13 3.94 -26.66 0.87
CA LEU A 13 4.37 -26.30 -0.49
C LEU A 13 3.49 -25.23 -1.14
N VAL A 14 2.18 -25.21 -0.89
CA VAL A 14 1.28 -24.18 -1.43
C VAL A 14 1.42 -22.88 -0.66
N PHE A 15 1.39 -22.92 0.68
CA PHE A 15 1.56 -21.70 1.49
C PHE A 15 2.99 -21.18 1.41
N GLY A 16 3.97 -22.07 1.51
CA GLY A 16 5.38 -21.76 1.29
C GLY A 16 5.67 -21.36 -0.15
N GLY A 17 4.96 -21.92 -1.14
CA GLY A 17 5.09 -21.56 -2.55
C GLY A 17 4.49 -20.19 -2.89
N LEU A 18 3.36 -19.81 -2.29
CA LEU A 18 2.76 -18.48 -2.44
C LEU A 18 3.60 -17.41 -1.71
N ILE A 19 4.09 -17.73 -0.50
CA ILE A 19 5.00 -16.85 0.26
C ILE A 19 6.36 -16.75 -0.44
N ALA A 20 6.90 -17.86 -0.96
CA ALA A 20 8.15 -17.86 -1.71
C ALA A 20 7.96 -17.19 -3.07
N ALA A 21 6.82 -17.33 -3.76
CA ALA A 21 6.58 -16.64 -5.02
C ALA A 21 6.40 -15.13 -4.82
N GLY A 22 5.64 -14.70 -3.81
CA GLY A 22 5.52 -13.29 -3.45
C GLY A 22 6.82 -12.70 -2.91
N GLY A 23 7.53 -13.48 -2.08
CA GLY A 23 8.84 -13.16 -1.52
C GLY A 23 9.94 -13.12 -2.57
N LEU A 24 10.03 -14.10 -3.47
CA LEU A 24 10.95 -14.14 -4.61
C LEU A 24 10.58 -13.09 -5.65
N TYR A 25 9.29 -12.81 -5.88
CA TYR A 25 8.88 -11.71 -6.74
C TYR A 25 9.31 -10.37 -6.14
N GLY A 26 9.09 -10.16 -4.84
CA GLY A 26 9.53 -8.97 -4.10
C GLY A 26 11.05 -8.87 -4.01
N MET A 27 11.76 -9.97 -3.75
CA MET A 27 13.22 -10.06 -3.71
C MET A 27 13.83 -9.88 -5.08
N LYS A 28 13.23 -10.42 -6.14
CA LYS A 28 13.62 -10.16 -7.53
C LYS A 28 13.38 -8.69 -7.85
N ARG A 29 12.24 -8.11 -7.47
CA ARG A 29 11.99 -6.68 -7.61
C ARG A 29 12.96 -5.83 -6.79
N ARG A 30 13.49 -6.34 -5.68
CA ARG A 30 14.46 -5.69 -4.80
C ARG A 30 15.90 -5.94 -5.23
N ALA A 31 16.16 -7.02 -5.95
CA ALA A 31 17.40 -7.27 -6.68
C ALA A 31 17.42 -6.36 -7.90
N GLU A 32 16.35 -6.28 -8.69
CA GLU A 32 16.14 -5.26 -9.74
C GLU A 32 16.16 -3.84 -9.14
N ALA A 33 15.58 -3.69 -7.94
CA ALA A 33 15.80 -2.74 -6.84
C ALA A 33 17.20 -2.11 -6.72
N SER A 34 18.10 -2.98 -6.27
CA SER A 34 19.45 -2.70 -5.79
C SER A 34 20.52 -2.96 -6.84
N ALA A 35 20.21 -3.66 -7.93
CA ALA A 35 21.15 -4.03 -9.00
C ALA A 35 21.67 -2.84 -9.82
N GLY A 36 21.23 -1.62 -9.51
CA GLY A 36 21.78 -0.38 -10.05
C GLY A 36 22.23 0.64 -8.99
N ALA A 37 22.09 0.35 -7.70
CA ALA A 37 22.53 1.28 -6.66
C ALA A 37 24.04 1.12 -6.46
N SER A 38 24.82 2.07 -6.98
CA SER A 38 26.22 2.21 -6.59
C SER A 38 26.30 2.42 -5.08
N ALA A 39 27.40 1.99 -4.46
CA ALA A 39 27.62 2.27 -3.04
C ALA A 39 27.68 3.79 -2.82
N PRO A 40 27.20 4.31 -1.67
CA PRO A 40 27.31 5.73 -1.38
C PRO A 40 28.78 6.16 -1.44
N SER A 41 29.06 7.32 -2.04
CA SER A 41 30.42 7.87 -2.08
C SER A 41 30.94 8.11 -0.66
N GLU A 42 32.26 8.17 -0.52
CA GLU A 42 32.90 8.46 0.77
C GLU A 42 32.40 9.80 1.35
N PHE A 43 32.29 10.82 0.50
CA PHE A 43 31.67 12.10 0.86
C PHE A 43 30.25 11.93 1.41
N ALA A 44 29.38 11.15 0.74
CA ALA A 44 28.01 10.93 1.18
C ALA A 44 27.90 10.18 2.52
N ARG A 45 28.90 9.37 2.88
CA ARG A 45 28.96 8.69 4.19
C ARG A 45 29.49 9.59 5.30
N ALA A 46 30.34 10.56 4.97
CA ALA A 46 30.98 11.45 5.92
C ALA A 46 30.11 12.66 6.31
N VAL A 47 29.12 13.03 5.49
CA VAL A 47 28.18 14.13 5.79
C VAL A 47 27.13 13.68 6.82
N ASP A 48 27.05 14.40 7.94
CA ASP A 48 26.05 14.22 8.99
C ASP A 48 24.90 15.23 8.85
N LEU A 49 23.72 14.74 8.49
CA LEU A 49 22.50 15.54 8.36
C LEU A 49 21.71 15.65 9.66
N SER A 50 22.20 15.08 10.77
CA SER A 50 21.53 15.11 12.06
C SER A 50 21.11 16.50 12.53
N PRO A 51 21.91 17.57 12.32
CA PRO A 51 21.50 18.93 12.66
C PRO A 51 20.21 19.40 11.96
N LEU A 52 19.93 18.93 10.74
CA LEU A 52 18.75 19.32 9.97
C LEU A 52 17.47 18.59 10.40
N HIS A 53 17.55 17.51 11.17
CA HIS A 53 16.35 16.76 11.60
C HIS A 53 15.38 17.61 12.43
N GLU A 54 15.89 18.65 13.09
CA GLU A 54 15.13 19.58 13.91
C GLU A 54 14.82 20.89 13.18
N VAL A 55 15.16 20.99 11.89
CA VAL A 55 14.82 22.15 11.04
C VAL A 55 13.43 21.90 10.43
N ALA A 56 12.52 22.84 10.65
CA ALA A 56 11.20 22.84 10.07
C ALA A 56 11.25 23.46 8.67
N VAL A 57 10.54 22.84 7.74
CA VAL A 57 10.32 23.34 6.38
C VAL A 57 8.83 23.55 6.23
N GLN A 58 8.42 24.72 5.72
CA GLN A 58 7.03 24.96 5.34
C GLN A 58 6.80 24.45 3.92
N ALA A 59 5.94 23.46 3.76
CA ALA A 59 5.52 22.95 2.47
C ALA A 59 4.05 22.51 2.51
N ASP A 60 3.31 22.76 1.42
CA ASP A 60 1.88 22.46 1.28
C ASP A 60 0.99 23.02 2.42
N GLY A 61 1.32 24.21 2.92
CA GLY A 61 0.57 24.88 4.00
C GLY A 61 0.80 24.28 5.40
N ARG A 62 1.82 23.44 5.58
CA ARG A 62 2.17 22.84 6.87
C ARG A 62 3.69 22.89 7.11
N LEU A 63 4.07 22.94 8.39
CA LEU A 63 5.45 22.70 8.85
C LEU A 63 5.74 21.20 8.98
N ARG A 64 6.81 20.73 8.34
CA ARG A 64 7.31 19.35 8.34
C ARG A 64 8.82 19.33 8.61
N SER A 65 9.38 18.17 8.94
CA SER A 65 10.85 18.06 9.11
C SER A 65 11.57 18.12 7.76
N PHE A 66 12.83 18.57 7.75
CA PHE A 66 13.67 18.56 6.55
C PHE A 66 13.70 17.18 5.86
N GLU A 67 13.84 16.10 6.63
CA GLU A 67 13.87 14.75 6.05
C GLU A 67 12.53 14.37 5.41
N SER A 68 11.39 14.76 6.00
CA SER A 68 10.07 14.53 5.41
C SER A 68 9.90 15.31 4.10
N HIS A 69 10.38 16.55 4.06
CA HIS A 69 10.41 17.39 2.85
C HIS A 69 11.27 16.76 1.76
N ALA A 70 12.53 16.45 2.07
CA ALA A 70 13.46 15.84 1.14
C ALA A 70 12.95 14.49 0.61
N ALA A 71 12.37 13.66 1.49
CA ALA A 71 11.74 12.40 1.12
C ALA A 71 10.59 12.57 0.12
N ALA A 72 9.71 13.55 0.33
CA ALA A 72 8.57 13.79 -0.58
C ALA A 72 9.04 14.16 -1.99
N TYR A 73 10.00 15.08 -2.10
CA TYR A 73 10.52 15.56 -3.37
C TYR A 73 11.37 14.50 -4.09
N THR A 74 12.30 13.85 -3.39
CA THR A 74 13.14 12.80 -4.00
C THR A 74 12.32 11.58 -4.43
N ARG A 75 11.29 11.18 -3.67
CA ARG A 75 10.37 10.10 -4.09
C ARG A 75 9.53 10.48 -5.31
N TYR A 76 9.21 11.76 -5.48
CA TYR A 76 8.54 12.21 -6.68
C TYR A 76 9.45 12.03 -7.92
N ILE A 77 10.75 12.26 -7.77
CA ILE A 77 11.76 12.11 -8.84
C ILE A 77 12.07 10.63 -9.11
N SER A 78 12.61 9.91 -8.12
CA SER A 78 13.16 8.55 -8.29
C SER A 78 12.20 7.43 -7.88
N GLY A 79 10.96 7.78 -7.52
CA GLY A 79 10.00 6.83 -7.01
C GLY A 79 10.50 6.18 -5.71
N PRO A 80 10.43 4.86 -5.59
CA PRO A 80 10.89 4.17 -4.38
C PRO A 80 12.37 3.78 -4.39
N ARG A 81 13.11 4.24 -5.40
CA ARG A 81 14.53 3.92 -5.57
C ARG A 81 15.35 4.99 -4.87
N THR A 82 16.41 4.57 -4.20
CA THR A 82 17.48 5.48 -3.76
C THR A 82 18.45 5.68 -4.92
N ILE A 83 18.99 6.88 -5.05
CA ILE A 83 20.02 7.21 -6.04
C ILE A 83 21.38 6.98 -5.37
N ASP A 84 22.25 6.19 -6.00
CA ASP A 84 23.59 5.85 -5.46
C ASP A 84 23.60 5.31 -4.01
N GLY A 85 22.50 4.69 -3.56
CA GLY A 85 22.35 4.20 -2.18
C GLY A 85 22.33 5.29 -1.10
N GLN A 86 22.24 6.57 -1.49
CA GLN A 86 22.32 7.73 -0.59
C GLN A 86 20.99 7.95 0.17
N SER A 87 21.05 8.71 1.27
CA SER A 87 19.84 9.14 1.99
C SER A 87 19.05 10.15 1.16
N GLN A 88 17.74 10.26 1.43
CA GLN A 88 16.86 11.17 0.70
C GLN A 88 17.21 12.64 1.00
N GLY A 89 17.50 12.96 2.26
CA GLY A 89 18.04 14.25 2.66
C GLY A 89 19.34 14.63 1.92
N PHE A 90 20.29 13.70 1.81
CA PHE A 90 21.56 13.96 1.10
C PHE A 90 21.30 14.19 -0.38
N THR A 91 20.54 13.30 -1.02
CA THR A 91 20.21 13.38 -2.45
C THR A 91 19.54 14.73 -2.79
N TYR A 92 18.65 15.22 -1.91
CA TYR A 92 17.97 16.51 -2.09
C TYR A 92 18.97 17.68 -2.12
N LEU A 93 19.85 17.78 -1.12
CA LEU A 93 20.85 18.85 -1.04
C LEU A 93 21.91 18.71 -2.14
N ASP A 94 22.23 17.47 -2.52
CA ASP A 94 23.21 17.22 -3.55
C ASP A 94 22.69 17.60 -4.94
N MET A 95 21.41 17.35 -5.24
CA MET A 95 20.75 17.87 -6.45
C MET A 95 20.67 19.40 -6.45
N LEU A 96 20.48 20.00 -5.27
CA LEU A 96 20.42 21.46 -5.12
C LEU A 96 21.79 22.12 -5.37
N PHE A 97 22.85 21.62 -4.75
CA PHE A 97 24.18 22.25 -4.82
C PHE A 97 25.04 21.79 -5.99
N ARG A 98 24.81 20.57 -6.51
CA ARG A 98 25.56 19.92 -7.60
C ARG A 98 24.64 19.26 -8.64
N PRO A 99 23.73 20.03 -9.28
CA PRO A 99 22.78 19.50 -10.27
C PRO A 99 23.46 18.81 -11.46
N GLU A 100 24.66 19.24 -11.83
CA GLU A 100 25.43 18.70 -12.96
C GLU A 100 25.72 17.21 -12.82
N ARG A 101 25.95 16.74 -11.58
CA ARG A 101 26.16 15.31 -11.28
C ARG A 101 24.98 14.45 -11.70
N TYR A 102 23.77 14.98 -11.57
CA TYR A 102 22.54 14.22 -11.80
C TYR A 102 22.04 14.28 -13.25
N SER A 103 22.66 15.10 -14.10
CA SER A 103 22.25 15.27 -15.50
C SER A 103 22.36 13.98 -16.32
N ALA A 104 23.39 13.18 -16.08
CA ALA A 104 23.65 11.90 -16.77
C ALA A 104 23.26 10.67 -15.94
N CYS A 105 22.98 10.83 -14.64
CA CYS A 105 22.58 9.73 -13.77
C CYS A 105 21.13 9.31 -14.02
N GLU A 106 20.83 8.03 -13.84
CA GLU A 106 19.48 7.48 -13.94
C GLU A 106 18.64 7.87 -12.71
N THR A 107 17.97 9.03 -12.77
CA THR A 107 17.25 9.59 -11.62
C THR A 107 15.74 9.54 -11.74
N VAL A 108 15.17 9.73 -12.94
CA VAL A 108 13.73 9.95 -13.12
C VAL A 108 13.00 8.62 -13.30
N TYR A 109 12.08 8.31 -12.40
CA TYR A 109 11.32 7.07 -12.41
C TYR A 109 10.10 7.13 -13.32
N VAL A 110 10.11 6.35 -14.41
CA VAL A 110 8.97 6.25 -15.33
C VAL A 110 8.11 5.04 -14.98
N LYS A 111 7.03 5.28 -14.25
CA LYS A 111 6.12 4.23 -13.76
C LYS A 111 5.39 3.49 -14.89
N ASN A 112 4.86 4.25 -15.86
CA ASN A 112 4.03 3.75 -16.94
C ASN A 112 4.89 2.99 -17.97
N LYS A 113 4.61 1.69 -18.15
CA LYS A 113 5.38 0.82 -19.04
C LYS A 113 5.22 1.17 -20.52
N LEU A 114 4.04 1.67 -20.92
CA LEU A 114 3.77 2.05 -22.31
C LEU A 114 4.62 3.27 -22.69
N VAL A 115 4.57 4.31 -21.87
CA VAL A 115 5.35 5.54 -22.07
C VAL A 115 6.85 5.24 -22.04
N LEU A 116 7.31 4.43 -21.06
CA LEU A 116 8.71 4.02 -20.99
C LEU A 116 9.17 3.26 -22.25
N ALA A 117 8.36 2.31 -22.75
CA ALA A 117 8.71 1.56 -23.95
C ALA A 117 8.86 2.46 -25.17
N GLN A 118 7.94 3.41 -25.37
CA GLN A 118 8.01 4.35 -26.49
C GLN A 118 9.22 5.29 -26.38
N ILE A 119 9.55 5.76 -25.17
CA ILE A 119 10.77 6.56 -24.95
C ILE A 119 12.02 5.76 -25.30
N LEU A 120 12.10 4.50 -24.84
CA LEU A 120 13.25 3.64 -25.13
C LEU A 120 13.37 3.30 -26.62
N ASP A 121 12.25 3.11 -27.33
CA ASP A 121 12.25 2.91 -28.79
C ASP A 121 12.86 4.11 -29.53
N VAL A 122 12.47 5.34 -29.14
CA VAL A 122 13.02 6.56 -29.73
C VAL A 122 14.50 6.73 -29.40
N LEU A 123 14.92 6.47 -28.16
CA LEU A 123 16.31 6.57 -27.73
C LEU A 123 17.23 5.58 -28.47
N GLU A 124 16.74 4.36 -28.71
CA GLU A 124 17.47 3.34 -29.47
C GLU A 124 17.59 3.73 -30.95
N GLN A 125 16.51 4.24 -31.56
CA GLN A 125 16.52 4.71 -32.95
C GLN A 125 17.48 5.88 -33.18
N HIS A 126 17.62 6.76 -32.19
CA HIS A 126 18.52 7.92 -32.25
C HIS A 126 19.96 7.61 -31.79
N GLY A 127 20.26 6.37 -31.39
CA GLY A 127 21.60 5.96 -30.94
C GLY A 127 22.00 6.52 -29.57
N SER A 128 21.04 7.06 -28.81
CA SER A 128 21.25 7.61 -27.45
C SER A 128 21.38 6.52 -26.38
N VAL A 129 21.04 5.27 -26.70
CA VAL A 129 21.13 4.09 -25.82
C VAL A 129 21.76 2.92 -26.61
N ALA A 130 22.74 2.23 -26.01
CA ALA A 130 23.42 1.12 -26.67
C ALA A 130 22.53 -0.16 -26.75
N PRO A 131 22.73 -1.03 -27.76
CA PRO A 131 22.05 -2.32 -27.83
C PRO A 131 22.35 -3.17 -26.59
N GLY A 132 21.34 -3.45 -25.76
CA GLY A 132 21.45 -4.16 -24.47
C GLY A 132 21.18 -3.29 -23.23
N GLU A 133 21.42 -1.98 -23.31
CA GLU A 133 21.10 -1.04 -22.23
C GLU A 133 19.60 -0.78 -22.11
N ARG A 134 18.86 -0.94 -23.21
CA ARG A 134 17.39 -0.90 -23.24
C ARG A 134 16.74 -1.85 -22.23
N GLU A 135 17.17 -3.11 -22.17
CA GLU A 135 16.58 -4.10 -21.24
C GLU A 135 16.88 -3.74 -19.78
N ALA A 136 18.08 -3.22 -19.52
CA ALA A 136 18.47 -2.73 -18.19
C ALA A 136 17.60 -1.53 -17.78
N LEU A 137 17.42 -0.53 -18.64
CA LEU A 137 16.57 0.64 -18.39
C LEU A 137 15.09 0.26 -18.25
N GLN A 138 14.60 -0.69 -19.04
CA GLN A 138 13.21 -1.17 -18.93
C GLN A 138 12.95 -1.88 -17.59
N THR A 139 13.96 -2.58 -17.07
CA THR A 139 13.90 -3.25 -15.77
C THR A 139 14.02 -2.26 -14.61
N ARG A 140 14.99 -1.33 -14.68
CA ARG A 140 15.22 -0.31 -13.64
C ARG A 140 14.12 0.75 -13.62
N LYS A 141 13.57 1.08 -14.78
CA LYS A 141 12.59 2.16 -15.05
C LYS A 141 13.08 3.55 -14.63
N LEU A 142 14.39 3.74 -14.54
CA LEU A 142 15.00 5.02 -14.27
C LEU A 142 15.62 5.52 -15.58
N LEU A 143 15.34 6.76 -15.94
CA LEU A 143 15.94 7.44 -17.08
C LEU A 143 16.74 8.63 -16.59
N SER A 144 17.82 8.95 -17.30
CA SER A 144 18.57 10.17 -17.00
C SER A 144 17.85 11.41 -17.52
N PRO A 145 18.03 12.58 -16.88
CA PRO A 145 17.55 13.85 -17.41
C PRO A 145 18.06 14.12 -18.83
N LYS A 146 19.27 13.65 -19.16
CA LYS A 146 19.83 13.70 -20.52
C LYS A 146 19.01 12.89 -21.52
N HIS A 147 18.60 11.66 -21.18
CA HIS A 147 17.70 10.86 -22.02
C HIS A 147 16.36 11.58 -22.27
N LEU A 148 15.80 12.18 -21.21
CA LEU A 148 14.50 12.86 -21.30
C LEU A 148 14.57 14.24 -21.98
N SER A 149 15.77 14.84 -22.04
CA SER A 149 16.01 16.12 -22.70
C SER A 149 16.38 15.98 -24.17
N ASP A 150 16.54 14.76 -24.68
CA ASP A 150 16.73 14.48 -26.11
C ASP A 150 15.57 15.09 -26.91
N GLY A 151 15.89 15.79 -28.01
CA GLY A 151 14.91 16.47 -28.84
C GLY A 151 13.84 15.54 -29.42
N ALA A 152 14.22 14.30 -29.74
CA ALA A 152 13.29 13.29 -30.22
C ALA A 152 12.33 12.83 -29.13
N VAL A 153 12.85 12.62 -27.91
CA VAL A 153 12.05 12.23 -26.74
C VAL A 153 11.11 13.37 -26.33
N ARG A 154 11.56 14.63 -26.37
CA ARG A 154 10.70 15.80 -26.10
C ARG A 154 9.54 15.89 -27.10
N SER A 155 9.80 15.63 -28.37
CA SER A 155 8.77 15.62 -29.43
C SER A 155 7.76 14.49 -29.19
N LEU A 156 8.24 13.30 -28.80
CA LEU A 156 7.38 12.19 -28.39
C LEU A 156 6.52 12.55 -27.19
N LEU A 157 7.12 13.08 -26.11
CA LEU A 157 6.38 13.47 -24.90
C LEU A 157 5.30 14.51 -25.20
N ALA A 158 5.56 15.47 -26.09
CA ALA A 158 4.57 16.44 -26.54
C ALA A 158 3.41 15.78 -27.31
N SER A 159 3.67 14.75 -28.11
CA SER A 159 2.60 13.99 -28.77
C SER A 159 1.79 13.15 -27.77
N LEU A 160 2.47 12.57 -26.77
CA LEU A 160 1.86 11.73 -25.75
C LEU A 160 1.05 12.53 -24.72
N SER A 161 1.36 13.81 -24.51
CA SER A 161 0.55 14.66 -23.62
C SER A 161 -0.85 14.94 -24.17
N ALA A 162 -1.07 14.78 -25.49
CA ALA A 162 -2.36 14.98 -26.13
C ALA A 162 -3.39 13.88 -25.80
N ASP A 163 -2.93 12.65 -25.50
CA ASP A 163 -3.83 11.57 -25.05
C ASP A 163 -4.09 11.68 -23.55
N LEU A 164 -5.17 12.41 -23.24
CA LEU A 164 -5.64 12.71 -21.88
C LEU A 164 -5.99 11.46 -21.06
N VAL A 165 -6.27 10.32 -21.71
CA VAL A 165 -6.74 9.11 -21.03
C VAL A 165 -5.57 8.21 -20.66
N ARG A 166 -4.57 8.06 -21.55
CA ARG A 166 -3.54 7.02 -21.38
C ARG A 166 -2.17 7.54 -20.96
N THR A 167 -1.76 8.68 -21.48
CA THR A 167 -0.35 9.10 -21.41
C THR A 167 -0.14 10.51 -20.89
N ALA A 168 -1.16 11.38 -20.87
CA ALA A 168 -1.04 12.74 -20.34
C ALA A 168 -0.51 12.80 -18.90
N ARG A 169 -1.12 12.04 -17.98
CA ARG A 169 -0.67 12.02 -16.57
C ARG A 169 0.75 11.50 -16.40
N PRO A 170 1.16 10.35 -16.96
CA PRO A 170 2.55 9.92 -16.93
C PRO A 170 3.55 10.92 -17.53
N VAL A 171 3.19 11.61 -18.62
CA VAL A 171 4.05 12.63 -19.23
C VAL A 171 4.16 13.85 -18.31
N GLN A 172 3.05 14.26 -17.69
CA GLN A 172 3.03 15.32 -16.70
C GLN A 172 3.92 14.97 -15.49
N ASP A 173 3.86 13.73 -14.99
CA ASP A 173 4.71 13.25 -13.90
C ASP A 173 6.21 13.36 -14.26
N ILE A 174 6.58 12.97 -15.48
CA ILE A 174 7.96 13.09 -15.99
C ILE A 174 8.41 14.56 -16.04
N ASN A 175 7.59 15.43 -16.66
CA ASN A 175 7.91 16.85 -16.78
C ASN A 175 8.00 17.53 -15.42
N THR A 176 7.13 17.16 -14.49
CA THR A 176 7.13 17.67 -13.13
C THR A 176 8.38 17.20 -12.37
N ALA A 177 8.79 15.94 -12.52
CA ALA A 177 10.03 15.44 -11.94
C ALA A 177 11.26 16.19 -12.47
N LEU A 178 11.33 16.45 -13.77
CA LEU A 178 12.41 17.25 -14.37
C LEU A 178 12.40 18.71 -13.88
N ALA A 179 11.21 19.31 -13.73
CA ALA A 179 11.07 20.66 -13.22
C ALA A 179 11.51 20.76 -11.75
N ILE A 180 11.12 19.77 -10.94
CA ILE A 180 11.50 19.66 -9.52
C ILE A 180 13.00 19.48 -9.36
N MET A 181 13.68 18.71 -10.22
CA MET A 181 15.14 18.50 -10.12
C MET A 181 15.97 19.78 -10.28
N ARG A 182 15.38 20.89 -10.74
CA ARG A 182 16.13 22.12 -10.95
C ARG A 182 16.47 22.79 -9.61
N PRO A 183 17.69 23.34 -9.44
CA PRO A 183 18.11 24.00 -8.20
C PRO A 183 17.20 25.15 -7.76
N ASP A 184 16.67 25.93 -8.70
CA ASP A 184 15.74 27.04 -8.41
C ASP A 184 14.45 26.54 -7.74
N VAL A 185 13.94 25.39 -8.18
CA VAL A 185 12.72 24.80 -7.61
C VAL A 185 13.01 24.13 -6.27
N LEU A 186 14.04 23.30 -6.17
CA LEU A 186 14.43 22.67 -4.89
C LEU A 186 14.81 23.72 -3.84
N GLY A 187 15.49 24.77 -4.25
CA GLY A 187 15.91 25.87 -3.39
C GLY A 187 14.72 26.70 -2.93
N GLY A 188 13.87 27.13 -3.87
CA GLY A 188 12.67 27.93 -3.59
C GLY A 188 11.63 27.20 -2.74
N GLU A 189 11.51 25.88 -2.88
CA GLU A 189 10.62 25.06 -2.05
C GLU A 189 11.20 24.71 -0.67
N LEU A 190 12.50 24.93 -0.44
CA LEU A 190 13.12 24.78 0.89
C LEU A 190 12.86 26.03 1.75
N ARG A 191 11.60 26.23 2.13
CA ARG A 191 11.13 27.38 2.93
C ARG A 191 11.37 27.16 4.41
N ILE A 192 12.53 27.60 4.90
CA ILE A 192 12.98 27.40 6.29
C ILE A 192 13.01 28.69 7.12
N LEU A 193 12.78 29.84 6.49
CA LEU A 193 12.78 31.13 7.19
C LEU A 193 11.36 31.52 7.60
N PRO A 194 11.04 31.55 8.90
CA PRO A 194 9.71 31.93 9.36
C PRO A 194 9.38 33.37 8.96
N ALA A 195 8.10 33.63 8.69
CA ALA A 195 7.61 34.98 8.48
C ALA A 195 7.73 35.83 9.76
N ALA A 196 7.78 37.15 9.61
CA ALA A 196 7.79 38.10 10.71
C ALA A 196 6.75 37.78 11.80
N GLN A 197 7.10 37.99 13.07
CA GLN A 197 6.21 37.75 14.21
C GLN A 197 4.83 38.41 14.00
N GLY A 198 3.77 37.62 14.12
CA GLY A 198 2.37 38.06 13.95
C GLY A 198 1.79 37.94 12.52
N ALA A 199 2.60 37.61 11.51
CA ALA A 199 2.13 37.39 10.13
C ALA A 199 1.86 35.89 9.85
N THR A 200 0.77 35.34 10.40
CA THR A 200 0.41 33.91 10.22
C THR A 200 0.01 33.54 8.80
N ASP A 201 -0.37 34.53 7.97
CA ASP A 201 -0.89 34.29 6.61
C ASP A 201 0.18 34.32 5.52
N ARG A 202 1.43 34.70 5.86
CA ARG A 202 2.53 34.73 4.87
C ARG A 202 3.29 33.40 4.85
N PRO A 203 3.60 32.85 3.66
CA PRO A 203 4.47 31.70 3.57
C PRO A 203 5.88 32.06 4.06
N TRP A 204 6.55 31.07 4.63
CA TRP A 204 7.95 31.12 5.00
C TRP A 204 8.81 31.37 3.75
N SER A 205 9.90 32.08 3.93
CA SER A 205 10.83 32.40 2.83
C SER A 205 11.86 31.29 2.66
N SER A 206 12.32 31.10 1.42
CA SER A 206 13.43 30.19 1.13
C SER A 206 14.77 30.90 1.32
N LEU A 207 15.80 30.16 1.77
CA LEU A 207 17.16 30.71 1.80
C LEU A 207 17.74 30.90 0.40
N TRP A 208 17.28 30.10 -0.56
CA TRP A 208 17.69 30.23 -1.96
C TRP A 208 17.37 31.62 -2.51
N ASP A 209 16.11 32.03 -2.42
CA ASP A 209 15.65 33.32 -2.94
C ASP A 209 16.30 34.49 -2.20
N VAL A 210 16.49 34.33 -0.88
CA VAL A 210 17.16 35.34 -0.04
C VAL A 210 18.62 35.51 -0.46
N VAL A 211 19.36 34.42 -0.66
CA VAL A 211 20.77 34.49 -1.06
C VAL A 211 20.92 35.01 -2.48
N GLU A 212 20.02 34.63 -3.39
CA GLU A 212 19.99 35.16 -4.75
C GLU A 212 19.75 36.67 -4.74
N GLN A 213 18.75 37.16 -4.00
CA GLN A 213 18.49 38.59 -3.84
C GLN A 213 19.65 39.32 -3.16
N ALA A 214 20.22 38.75 -2.10
CA ALA A 214 21.39 39.29 -1.41
C ALA A 214 22.62 39.40 -2.32
N SER A 215 22.79 38.48 -3.28
CA SER A 215 23.88 38.56 -4.26
C SER A 215 23.70 39.69 -5.28
N THR A 216 22.45 40.10 -5.53
CA THR A 216 22.11 41.17 -6.50
C THR A 216 22.05 42.56 -5.86
N GLN A 217 21.76 42.66 -4.57
CA GLN A 217 21.70 43.92 -3.83
C GLN A 217 23.07 44.27 -3.25
N ALA A 218 23.58 45.48 -3.54
CA ALA A 218 24.87 45.94 -3.06
C ALA A 218 24.84 46.20 -1.55
N ALA A 219 25.65 45.46 -0.77
CA ALA A 219 26.04 45.61 0.65
C ALA A 219 24.96 45.85 1.74
N ASP A 220 23.85 46.54 1.44
CA ASP A 220 22.77 46.85 2.35
C ASP A 220 21.68 45.78 2.28
N LEU A 221 21.70 44.88 3.26
CA LEU A 221 20.71 43.81 3.43
C LEU A 221 19.44 44.30 4.16
N SER A 222 19.37 45.57 4.60
CA SER A 222 18.26 46.09 5.40
C SER A 222 16.88 45.96 4.74
N PRO A 223 16.71 46.23 3.43
CA PRO A 223 15.42 46.05 2.75
C PRO A 223 14.98 44.58 2.73
N LEU A 224 15.92 43.66 2.53
CA LEU A 224 15.69 42.23 2.49
C LEU A 224 15.37 41.67 3.88
N ALA A 225 16.10 42.09 4.91
CA ALA A 225 15.85 41.73 6.31
C ALA A 225 14.44 42.18 6.74
N LYS A 226 14.02 43.38 6.35
CA LYS A 226 12.65 43.86 6.59
C LYS A 226 11.59 43.06 5.84
N ALA A 227 11.86 42.64 4.60
CA ALA A 227 10.92 41.86 3.79
C ALA A 227 10.69 40.46 4.36
N VAL A 228 11.77 39.79 4.81
CA VAL A 228 11.72 38.46 5.43
C VAL A 228 11.22 38.54 6.89
N GLY A 229 11.46 39.65 7.57
CA GLY A 229 11.09 39.84 8.97
C GLY A 229 12.17 39.39 9.96
N VAL A 230 13.44 39.51 9.58
CA VAL A 230 14.60 39.05 10.34
C VAL A 230 15.57 40.22 10.56
N GLU A 231 16.28 40.22 11.70
CA GLU A 231 17.35 41.19 11.97
C GLU A 231 18.50 41.07 10.95
N VAL A 232 19.09 42.19 10.56
CA VAL A 232 20.14 42.24 9.52
C VAL A 232 21.32 41.33 9.85
N ASP A 233 21.80 41.35 11.10
CA ASP A 233 22.94 40.54 11.55
C ASP A 233 22.67 39.04 11.44
N LYS A 234 21.46 38.61 11.82
CA LYS A 234 21.05 37.19 11.73
C LYS A 234 20.86 36.76 10.28
N LEU A 235 20.30 37.65 9.44
CA LEU A 235 20.19 37.39 8.00
C LEU A 235 21.56 37.23 7.37
N GLN A 236 22.51 38.09 7.73
CA GLN A 236 23.89 38.01 7.25
C GLN A 236 24.57 36.72 7.69
N GLU A 237 24.37 36.28 8.95
CA GLU A 237 24.86 34.99 9.42
C GLU A 237 24.32 33.81 8.58
N LEU A 238 23.03 33.82 8.26
CA LEU A 238 22.38 32.78 7.45
C LEU A 238 22.89 32.75 6.02
N VAL A 239 23.06 33.93 5.39
CA VAL A 239 23.62 34.05 4.04
C VAL A 239 25.06 33.51 4.02
N VAL A 240 25.87 33.83 5.03
CA VAL A 240 27.24 33.30 5.16
C VAL A 240 27.24 31.78 5.37
N ALA A 241 26.39 31.26 6.25
CA ALA A 241 26.29 29.82 6.50
C ALA A 241 25.82 29.06 5.23
N TRP A 242 24.83 29.58 4.51
CA TRP A 242 24.32 28.96 3.28
C TRP A 242 25.35 28.97 2.14
N THR A 243 26.02 30.09 1.92
CA THR A 243 27.06 30.21 0.88
C THR A 243 28.30 29.37 1.22
N GLY A 244 28.69 29.32 2.50
CA GLY A 244 29.73 28.42 3.00
C GLY A 244 29.36 26.96 2.79
N LEU A 245 28.14 26.56 3.13
CA LEU A 245 27.61 25.22 2.90
C LEU A 245 27.65 24.84 1.43
N ALA A 246 27.11 25.69 0.53
CA ALA A 246 27.10 25.44 -0.90
C ALA A 246 28.51 25.28 -1.48
N THR A 247 29.48 26.08 -1.00
CA THR A 247 30.88 26.01 -1.42
C THR A 247 31.53 24.72 -0.95
N ALA A 248 31.42 24.42 0.35
CA ALA A 248 31.97 23.20 0.94
C ALA A 248 31.42 21.94 0.26
N TRP A 249 30.12 21.94 -0.04
CA TRP A 249 29.43 20.83 -0.71
C TRP A 249 29.93 20.62 -2.14
N ARG A 250 30.10 21.70 -2.92
CA ARG A 250 30.67 21.64 -4.28
C ARG A 250 32.10 21.14 -4.29
N THR A 251 32.87 21.43 -3.24
CA THR A 251 34.26 20.96 -3.08
C THR A 251 34.40 19.60 -2.38
N GLU A 252 33.31 18.91 -2.05
CA GLU A 252 33.29 17.61 -1.36
C GLU A 252 34.00 17.58 0.01
N LYS A 253 34.07 18.71 0.71
CA LYS A 253 34.72 18.79 2.04
C LYS A 253 33.73 18.50 3.16
N ALA A 254 33.61 17.23 3.56
CA ALA A 254 32.63 16.78 4.54
C ALA A 254 32.72 17.49 5.91
N ASP A 255 33.93 17.76 6.42
CA ASP A 255 34.12 18.44 7.71
C ASP A 255 33.58 19.88 7.70
N GLU A 256 33.84 20.62 6.61
CA GLU A 256 33.33 21.97 6.42
C GLU A 256 31.80 21.95 6.24
N VAL A 257 31.26 20.97 5.50
CA VAL A 257 29.81 20.77 5.35
C VAL A 257 29.14 20.53 6.72
N ASN A 258 29.68 19.61 7.54
CA ASN A 258 29.13 19.27 8.85
C ASN A 258 29.12 20.48 9.80
N LYS A 259 30.17 21.31 9.73
CA LYS A 259 30.26 22.57 10.48
C LYS A 259 29.19 23.57 10.05
N GLU A 260 29.05 23.83 8.75
CA GLU A 260 28.08 24.80 8.23
C GLU A 260 26.63 24.31 8.39
N LEU A 261 26.36 23.01 8.30
CA LEU A 261 25.05 22.42 8.62
C LEU A 261 24.66 22.67 10.08
N THR A 262 25.60 22.49 11.00
CA THR A 262 25.36 22.75 12.43
C THR A 262 25.06 24.24 12.66
N ARG A 263 25.86 25.12 12.05
CA ARG A 263 25.69 26.58 12.14
C ARG A 263 24.35 27.03 11.56
N LEU A 264 24.00 26.52 10.38
CA LEU A 264 22.73 26.82 9.72
C LEU A 264 21.54 26.38 10.59
N ALA A 265 21.58 25.14 11.09
CA ALA A 265 20.54 24.58 11.92
C ALA A 265 20.36 25.36 13.24
N SER A 266 21.45 25.84 13.86
CA SER A 266 21.36 26.69 15.06
C SER A 266 20.83 28.09 14.74
N ALA A 267 21.30 28.70 13.66
CA ALA A 267 20.91 30.05 13.25
C ALA A 267 19.41 30.12 12.93
N VAL A 268 18.90 29.20 12.11
CA VAL A 268 17.47 29.18 11.73
C VAL A 268 16.55 28.99 12.95
N ARG A 269 16.92 28.11 13.89
CA ARG A 269 16.14 27.89 15.11
C ARG A 269 16.09 29.10 16.03
N SER A 270 17.12 29.94 16.01
CA SER A 270 17.19 31.16 16.82
C SER A 270 16.31 32.32 16.30
N LEU A 271 15.76 32.20 15.07
CA LEU A 271 14.98 33.27 14.43
C LEU A 271 13.59 33.45 15.05
N SER A 272 12.88 32.35 15.30
CA SER A 272 11.53 32.38 15.86
C SER A 272 11.22 31.09 16.61
N PRO A 273 11.62 31.01 17.90
CA PRO A 273 11.32 29.85 18.74
C PRO A 273 9.83 29.53 18.83
N GLU A 274 8.96 30.56 18.76
CA GLU A 274 7.50 30.41 18.85
C GLU A 274 6.85 29.90 17.55
N ALA A 275 7.47 30.16 16.39
CA ALA A 275 6.94 29.71 15.09
C ALA A 275 7.34 28.27 14.76
N TYR A 276 8.38 27.75 15.43
CA TYR A 276 8.87 26.40 15.23
C TYR A 276 7.99 25.38 15.97
N PRO A 277 7.64 24.24 15.34
CA PRO A 277 7.00 23.14 16.04
C PRO A 277 7.91 22.61 17.15
N ASP A 278 7.33 22.00 18.18
CA ASP A 278 8.08 21.30 19.23
C ASP A 278 9.20 20.44 18.63
N ALA A 279 10.44 20.66 19.06
CA ALA A 279 11.61 19.92 18.56
C ALA A 279 11.43 18.39 18.66
N ARG A 280 10.72 17.94 19.70
CA ARG A 280 10.34 16.53 19.88
C ARG A 280 9.46 16.02 18.73
N ARG A 281 8.49 16.80 18.25
CA ARG A 281 7.61 16.43 17.14
C ARG A 281 8.39 16.27 15.84
N LEU A 282 9.31 17.19 15.54
CA LEU A 282 10.18 17.11 14.37
C LEU A 282 11.15 15.92 14.45
N ALA A 283 11.72 15.65 15.61
CA ALA A 283 12.59 14.50 15.83
C ALA A 283 11.86 13.17 15.62
N TRP A 284 10.63 13.04 16.14
CA TRP A 284 9.78 11.86 15.91
C TRP A 284 9.38 11.70 14.44
N GLU A 285 9.07 12.80 13.75
CA GLU A 285 8.78 12.79 12.31
C GLU A 285 9.99 12.28 11.50
N SER A 286 11.17 12.84 11.74
CA SER A 286 12.43 12.40 11.12
C SER A 286 12.72 10.93 11.41
N TRP A 287 12.59 10.48 12.67
CA TRP A 287 12.81 9.09 13.05
C TRP A 287 11.83 8.13 12.33
N TYR A 288 10.56 8.49 12.26
CA TYR A 288 9.53 7.70 11.59
C TYR A 288 9.80 7.51 10.09
N PHE A 289 10.20 8.57 9.38
CA PHE A 289 10.51 8.50 7.94
C PHE A 289 11.82 7.75 7.66
N ARG A 290 12.85 7.89 8.51
CA ARG A 290 14.11 7.12 8.40
C ARG A 290 13.88 5.62 8.53
N LEU A 291 12.90 5.18 9.33
CA LEU A 291 12.49 3.78 9.43
C LEU A 291 11.51 3.35 8.33
N ASN A 292 11.47 4.07 7.19
CA ASN A 292 10.58 3.83 6.07
C ASN A 292 9.10 3.75 6.51
N SER A 293 8.68 4.69 7.37
CA SER A 293 7.34 4.76 7.94
C SER A 293 6.90 3.48 8.68
N MET A 294 7.88 2.71 9.17
CA MET A 294 7.71 1.43 9.88
C MET A 294 6.93 0.37 9.08
N THR A 295 6.96 0.46 7.75
CA THR A 295 6.25 -0.48 6.87
C THR A 295 6.76 -1.92 7.00
N TRP A 296 8.01 -2.13 7.42
CA TRP A 296 8.65 -3.44 7.61
C TRP A 296 7.97 -4.34 8.66
N VAL A 297 7.06 -3.82 9.49
CA VAL A 297 6.30 -4.58 10.49
C VAL A 297 5.53 -5.76 9.87
N TRP A 298 5.26 -5.74 8.56
CA TRP A 298 4.70 -6.88 7.83
C TRP A 298 5.51 -8.18 8.01
N LEU A 299 6.84 -8.09 8.17
CA LEU A 299 7.71 -9.26 8.42
C LEU A 299 7.44 -9.89 9.79
N VAL A 300 7.13 -9.07 10.79
CA VAL A 300 6.81 -9.55 12.15
C VAL A 300 5.44 -10.21 12.15
N TYR A 301 4.47 -9.65 11.42
CA TYR A 301 3.19 -10.33 11.19
C TYR A 301 3.38 -11.67 10.46
N LEU A 302 4.18 -11.72 9.39
CA LEU A 302 4.51 -12.97 8.70
C LEU A 302 5.13 -14.00 9.66
N LEU A 303 6.06 -13.59 10.51
CA LEU A 303 6.68 -14.45 11.51
C LEU A 303 5.67 -15.00 12.52
N SER A 304 4.61 -14.24 12.83
CA SER A 304 3.52 -14.69 13.72
C SER A 304 2.58 -15.71 13.06
N VAL A 305 2.38 -15.62 11.73
CA VAL A 305 1.47 -16.50 10.98
C VAL A 305 1.87 -17.97 11.11
N ILE A 306 3.16 -18.29 10.99
CA ILE A 306 3.66 -19.67 11.01
C ILE A 306 3.30 -20.39 12.33
N PRO A 307 3.70 -19.92 13.52
CA PRO A 307 3.35 -20.56 14.79
C PRO A 307 1.83 -20.50 15.08
N LEU A 308 1.12 -19.43 14.69
CA LEU A 308 -0.34 -19.38 14.84
C LEU A 308 -1.05 -20.44 13.98
N LEU A 309 -0.59 -20.65 12.75
CA LEU A 309 -1.11 -21.69 11.87
C LEU A 309 -0.83 -23.08 12.45
N VAL A 310 0.39 -23.33 12.94
CA VAL A 310 0.74 -24.59 13.63
C VAL A 310 -0.12 -24.79 14.88
N ALA A 311 -0.41 -23.73 15.64
CA ALA A 311 -1.26 -23.80 16.82
C ALA A 311 -2.71 -24.19 16.47
N VAL A 312 -3.26 -23.63 15.38
CA VAL A 312 -4.61 -23.96 14.91
C VAL A 312 -4.70 -25.39 14.39
N ILE A 313 -3.69 -25.85 13.63
CA ILE A 313 -3.69 -27.17 12.99
C ILE A 313 -3.35 -28.29 14.00
N ASN A 314 -2.22 -28.16 14.70
CA ASN A 314 -1.67 -29.22 15.56
C ASN A 314 -2.15 -29.13 17.01
N ARG A 315 -2.88 -28.07 17.39
CA ARG A 315 -3.29 -27.76 18.77
C ARG A 315 -2.09 -27.72 19.74
N TRP A 316 -0.92 -27.34 19.25
CA TRP A 316 0.30 -27.25 20.06
C TRP A 316 0.32 -25.96 20.88
N GLU A 317 0.29 -26.11 22.20
CA GLU A 317 0.21 -24.98 23.13
C GLU A 317 1.48 -24.10 23.12
N GLY A 318 2.65 -24.69 22.82
CA GLY A 318 3.91 -23.94 22.65
C GLY A 318 3.87 -23.00 21.45
N ALA A 319 3.47 -23.51 20.28
CA ALA A 319 3.24 -22.68 19.09
C ALA A 319 2.20 -21.59 19.33
N ARG A 320 1.16 -21.89 20.11
CA ARG A 320 0.12 -20.92 20.46
C ARG A 320 0.68 -19.71 21.20
N LYS A 321 1.40 -19.96 22.30
CA LYS A 321 2.00 -18.88 23.11
C LYS A 321 3.01 -18.08 22.31
N LEU A 322 3.87 -18.77 21.55
CA LEU A 322 4.85 -18.12 20.69
C LEU A 322 4.19 -17.24 19.62
N GLY A 323 3.20 -17.78 18.91
CA GLY A 323 2.50 -17.07 17.85
C GLY A 323 1.71 -15.86 18.37
N LEU A 324 1.02 -15.99 19.51
CA LEU A 324 0.34 -14.86 20.14
C LEU A 324 1.32 -13.81 20.68
N ALA A 325 2.48 -14.22 21.20
CA ALA A 325 3.51 -13.28 21.65
C ALA A 325 4.07 -12.46 20.48
N ILE A 326 4.43 -13.12 19.37
CA ILE A 326 4.94 -12.43 18.17
C ILE A 326 3.86 -11.55 17.56
N PHE A 327 2.60 -12.02 17.50
CA PHE A 327 1.47 -11.20 17.05
C PHE A 327 1.26 -9.97 17.93
N GLY A 328 1.36 -10.12 19.26
CA GLY A 328 1.30 -9.00 20.20
C GLY A 328 2.41 -7.99 19.97
N ILE A 329 3.65 -8.43 19.74
CA ILE A 329 4.76 -7.55 19.37
C ILE A 329 4.50 -6.82 18.05
N ALA A 330 4.02 -7.54 17.01
CA ALA A 330 3.67 -6.94 15.73
C ALA A 330 2.58 -5.87 15.89
N PHE A 331 1.54 -6.16 16.68
CA PHE A 331 0.46 -5.23 16.98
C PHE A 331 0.93 -4.01 17.77
N LEU A 332 1.83 -4.17 18.76
CA LEU A 332 2.41 -3.05 19.49
C LEU A 332 3.26 -2.15 18.59
N LEU A 333 4.08 -2.75 17.70
CA LEU A 333 4.84 -1.99 16.71
C LEU A 333 3.93 -1.24 15.73
N GLN A 334 2.85 -1.88 15.27
CA GLN A 334 1.85 -1.22 14.43
C GLN A 334 1.12 -0.10 15.17
N THR A 335 0.78 -0.29 16.44
CA THR A 335 0.17 0.72 17.30
C THR A 335 1.11 1.91 17.49
N ALA A 336 2.39 1.66 17.71
CA ALA A 336 3.41 2.70 17.78
C ALA A 336 3.53 3.45 16.44
N SER A 337 3.51 2.75 15.30
CA SER A 337 3.55 3.36 13.97
C SER A 337 2.36 4.30 13.72
N VAL A 338 1.13 3.82 13.97
CA VAL A 338 -0.09 4.62 13.82
C VAL A 338 -0.13 5.78 14.84
N GLY A 339 0.29 5.53 16.09
CA GLY A 339 0.33 6.54 17.16
C GLY A 339 1.35 7.64 16.91
N ILE A 340 2.57 7.31 16.47
CA ILE A 340 3.58 8.29 16.05
C ILE A 340 3.04 9.09 14.87
N ARG A 341 2.43 8.42 13.88
CA ARG A 341 1.84 9.13 12.72
C ARG A 341 0.70 10.06 13.14
N TRP A 342 -0.14 9.67 14.10
CA TRP A 342 -1.18 10.53 14.66
C TRP A 342 -0.56 11.75 15.36
N TYR A 343 0.40 11.53 16.27
CA TYR A 343 1.09 12.61 16.98
C TYR A 343 1.79 13.59 16.04
N VAL A 344 2.55 13.05 15.08
CA VAL A 344 3.30 13.83 14.09
C VAL A 344 2.35 14.59 13.17
N SER A 345 1.28 13.96 12.69
CA SER A 345 0.35 14.62 11.78
C SER A 345 -0.59 15.63 12.47
N GLY A 346 -0.77 15.51 13.79
CA GLY A 346 -1.74 16.31 14.54
C GLY A 346 -3.20 15.94 14.24
N ARG A 347 -3.43 14.87 13.47
CA ARG A 347 -4.73 14.39 13.04
C ARG A 347 -4.75 12.88 13.00
N TRP A 348 -5.94 12.29 13.05
CA TRP A 348 -6.03 10.86 12.86
C TRP A 348 -5.60 10.46 11.43
N PRO A 349 -4.85 9.36 11.25
CA PRO A 349 -4.32 8.96 9.95
C PRO A 349 -5.39 8.27 9.10
N ASN A 350 -6.16 9.05 8.34
CA ASN A 350 -7.12 8.57 7.34
C ASN A 350 -7.24 9.46 6.09
N ALA A 351 -6.27 10.33 5.81
CA ALA A 351 -6.39 11.33 4.74
C ALA A 351 -5.82 10.87 3.38
N ASN A 352 -5.12 9.75 3.33
CA ASN A 352 -4.61 9.18 2.09
C ASN A 352 -4.67 7.64 2.13
N MET A 353 -4.45 6.99 0.98
CA MET A 353 -4.55 5.53 0.88
C MET A 353 -3.53 4.79 1.76
N PHE A 354 -2.31 5.33 1.92
CA PHE A 354 -1.31 4.74 2.81
C PHE A 354 -1.83 4.69 4.25
N GLU A 355 -2.40 5.80 4.71
CA GLU A 355 -3.02 5.92 6.02
C GLU A 355 -4.21 4.97 6.16
N ALA A 356 -5.10 4.91 5.16
CA ALA A 356 -6.23 4.00 5.19
C ALA A 356 -5.82 2.53 5.33
N VAL A 357 -4.79 2.07 4.59
CA VAL A 357 -4.31 0.67 4.66
C VAL A 357 -3.65 0.35 5.99
N THR A 358 -2.74 1.21 6.45
CA THR A 358 -2.01 1.01 7.71
C THR A 358 -2.96 1.05 8.91
N THR A 359 -3.95 1.93 8.87
CA THR A 359 -4.99 2.04 9.89
C THR A 359 -5.98 0.87 9.80
N SER A 360 -6.35 0.39 8.61
CA SER A 360 -7.17 -0.84 8.44
C SER A 360 -6.50 -2.07 9.06
N ALA A 361 -5.19 -2.25 8.80
CA ALA A 361 -4.40 -3.33 9.39
C ALA A 361 -4.36 -3.27 10.92
N TRP A 362 -4.32 -2.05 11.49
CA TRP A 362 -4.37 -1.84 12.93
C TRP A 362 -5.75 -2.17 13.51
N PHE A 363 -6.83 -1.71 12.89
CA PHE A 363 -8.19 -2.04 13.32
C PHE A 363 -8.50 -3.53 13.25
N GLY A 364 -8.01 -4.23 12.22
CA GLY A 364 -8.08 -5.69 12.15
C GLY A 364 -7.38 -6.36 13.35
N GLY A 365 -6.24 -5.82 13.78
CA GLY A 365 -5.53 -6.26 14.98
C GLY A 365 -6.30 -6.01 16.28
N VAL A 366 -6.87 -4.81 16.45
CA VAL A 366 -7.71 -4.47 17.61
C VAL A 366 -8.89 -5.43 17.71
N LEU A 367 -9.64 -5.59 16.62
CA LEU A 367 -10.81 -6.47 16.60
C LEU A 367 -10.40 -7.93 16.84
N ALA A 368 -9.29 -8.38 16.26
CA ALA A 368 -8.79 -9.72 16.49
C ALA A 368 -8.46 -9.96 17.97
N LEU A 369 -7.83 -9.01 18.67
CA LEU A 369 -7.56 -9.13 20.11
C LEU A 369 -8.86 -9.16 20.94
N VAL A 370 -9.84 -8.31 20.60
CA VAL A 370 -11.15 -8.31 21.27
C VAL A 370 -11.86 -9.65 21.05
N LEU A 371 -11.96 -10.11 19.80
CA LEU A 371 -12.58 -11.39 19.47
C LEU A 371 -11.83 -12.57 20.08
N GLU A 372 -10.50 -12.53 20.11
CA GLU A 372 -9.66 -13.55 20.75
C GLU A 372 -9.90 -13.58 22.27
N PHE A 373 -10.06 -12.43 22.91
CA PHE A 373 -10.38 -12.34 24.33
C PHE A 373 -11.78 -12.88 24.64
N VAL A 374 -12.79 -12.52 23.85
CA VAL A 374 -14.17 -13.00 24.03
C VAL A 374 -14.26 -14.50 23.72
N ALA A 375 -13.60 -14.95 22.65
CA ALA A 375 -13.60 -16.33 22.20
C ALA A 375 -12.57 -17.22 22.91
N ARG A 376 -11.82 -16.73 23.91
CA ARG A 376 -10.72 -17.45 24.59
C ARG A 376 -11.14 -18.78 25.23
N ARG A 377 -12.42 -18.89 25.62
CA ARG A 377 -13.02 -20.11 26.21
C ARG A 377 -13.75 -20.98 25.17
N SER A 378 -13.81 -20.54 23.93
CA SER A 378 -14.44 -21.26 22.82
C SER A 378 -13.42 -22.06 22.03
N ALA A 379 -13.91 -22.91 21.12
CA ALA A 379 -13.07 -23.62 20.17
C ALA A 379 -12.45 -22.74 19.07
N MET A 380 -12.89 -21.47 18.93
CA MET A 380 -12.43 -20.51 17.91
C MET A 380 -11.10 -19.82 18.27
N LYS A 381 -10.47 -20.18 19.40
CA LYS A 381 -9.21 -19.58 19.84
C LYS A 381 -8.13 -19.60 18.75
N ASN A 382 -7.39 -18.51 18.67
CA ASN A 382 -6.30 -18.16 17.76
C ASN A 382 -6.71 -17.91 16.31
N LEU A 383 -7.98 -18.14 15.92
CA LEU A 383 -8.42 -17.93 14.54
C LEU A 383 -8.48 -16.45 14.18
N PHE A 384 -8.90 -15.61 15.12
CA PHE A 384 -8.99 -14.18 14.90
C PHE A 384 -7.59 -13.56 14.84
N ALA A 385 -6.69 -13.95 15.75
CA ALA A 385 -5.29 -13.55 15.69
C ALA A 385 -4.59 -14.02 14.40
N LEU A 386 -4.79 -15.27 13.98
CA LEU A 386 -4.24 -15.79 12.72
C LEU A 386 -4.77 -15.02 11.51
N GLY A 387 -6.08 -14.82 11.44
CA GLY A 387 -6.68 -14.13 10.30
C GLY A 387 -6.27 -12.66 10.22
N SER A 388 -6.19 -11.96 11.36
CA SER A 388 -5.62 -10.60 11.37
C SER A 388 -4.15 -10.61 11.01
N ALA A 389 -3.35 -11.58 11.48
CA ALA A 389 -1.94 -11.65 11.12
C ALA A 389 -1.75 -11.76 9.60
N VAL A 390 -2.53 -12.61 8.93
CA VAL A 390 -2.49 -12.79 7.47
C VAL A 390 -2.93 -11.51 6.73
N VAL A 391 -4.04 -10.90 7.15
CA VAL A 391 -4.57 -9.68 6.52
C VAL A 391 -3.64 -8.48 6.75
N SER A 392 -3.19 -8.26 7.98
CA SER A 392 -2.27 -7.17 8.34
C SER A 392 -0.90 -7.35 7.68
N MET A 393 -0.41 -8.58 7.56
CA MET A 393 0.77 -8.89 6.75
C MET A 393 0.57 -8.47 5.30
N ALA A 394 -0.51 -8.91 4.64
CA ALA A 394 -0.77 -8.60 3.24
C ALA A 394 -0.95 -7.09 3.00
N ALA A 395 -1.68 -6.41 3.89
CA ALA A 395 -1.90 -4.97 3.85
C ALA A 395 -0.59 -4.19 3.94
N LEU A 396 0.24 -4.44 4.97
CA LEU A 396 1.50 -3.75 5.16
C LEU A 396 2.56 -4.13 4.11
N MET A 397 2.54 -5.38 3.64
CA MET A 397 3.37 -5.81 2.52
C MET A 397 3.01 -5.05 1.24
N SER A 398 1.72 -4.79 0.97
CA SER A 398 1.30 -4.01 -0.20
C SER A 398 1.83 -2.57 -0.16
N VAL A 399 1.79 -1.94 1.02
CA VAL A 399 2.34 -0.60 1.27
C VAL A 399 3.86 -0.59 1.05
N TYR A 400 4.56 -1.61 1.56
CA TYR A 400 6.00 -1.74 1.40
C TYR A 400 6.44 -1.99 -0.06
N LEU A 401 5.68 -2.78 -0.82
CA LEU A 401 6.00 -3.17 -2.19
C LEU A 401 5.52 -2.17 -3.25
N MET A 402 4.56 -1.31 -2.91
CA MET A 402 3.98 -0.30 -3.80
C MET A 402 4.04 1.15 -3.25
N PRO A 403 5.20 1.62 -2.78
CA PRO A 403 5.39 3.00 -2.27
C PRO A 403 5.06 4.11 -3.28
N ALA A 404 5.20 3.85 -4.58
CA ALA A 404 4.88 4.83 -5.64
C ALA A 404 3.36 4.95 -5.94
N THR A 405 2.52 4.15 -5.30
CA THR A 405 1.05 4.26 -5.35
C THR A 405 0.49 4.56 -3.97
N LEU A 406 1.09 3.99 -2.93
CA LEU A 406 0.72 4.16 -1.53
C LEU A 406 1.77 5.07 -0.87
N ASP A 407 1.70 6.36 -1.21
CA ASP A 407 2.66 7.36 -0.73
C ASP A 407 2.51 7.59 0.78
N SER A 408 3.63 7.47 1.51
CA SER A 408 3.66 7.66 2.96
C SER A 408 3.80 9.12 3.40
N SER A 409 3.92 10.06 2.45
CA SER A 409 3.99 11.50 2.71
C SER A 409 2.82 12.00 3.57
N LEU A 410 3.06 13.08 4.31
CA LEU A 410 2.09 13.73 5.17
C LEU A 410 1.47 14.91 4.43
N ASN A 411 0.39 14.65 3.70
CA ASN A 411 -0.34 15.68 2.97
C ASN A 411 -1.35 16.41 3.85
N ASN A 412 -1.63 17.66 3.47
CA ASN A 412 -2.72 18.41 4.07
C ASN A 412 -4.06 17.76 3.73
N ILE A 413 -5.02 17.86 4.65
CA ILE A 413 -6.34 17.29 4.43
C ILE A 413 -7.03 18.11 3.34
N MET A 414 -7.62 17.46 2.33
CA MET A 414 -8.45 18.18 1.36
C MET A 414 -9.64 18.84 2.06
N PRO A 415 -10.10 20.02 1.60
CA PRO A 415 -11.21 20.73 2.24
C PRO A 415 -12.45 19.84 2.52
N ALA A 416 -12.79 18.93 1.60
CA ALA A 416 -13.89 17.99 1.75
C ALA A 416 -13.78 17.02 2.96
N LEU A 417 -12.56 16.73 3.45
CA LEU A 417 -12.31 15.88 4.63
C LEU A 417 -12.35 16.63 5.97
N HIS A 418 -12.61 17.94 5.98
CA HIS A 418 -12.85 18.67 7.23
C HIS A 418 -14.27 18.43 7.78
N ASP A 419 -15.07 17.61 7.10
CA ASP A 419 -16.42 17.23 7.53
C ASP A 419 -16.42 16.01 8.47
N ILE A 420 -17.17 16.12 9.57
CA ILE A 420 -17.27 15.08 10.60
C ILE A 420 -17.92 13.79 10.06
N TRP A 421 -18.88 13.89 9.15
CA TRP A 421 -19.54 12.74 8.56
C TRP A 421 -18.60 11.97 7.65
N LEU A 422 -17.80 12.66 6.81
CA LEU A 422 -16.78 11.98 6.01
C LEU A 422 -15.77 11.25 6.88
N TYR A 423 -15.35 11.89 7.97
CA TYR A 423 -14.41 11.33 8.91
C TYR A 423 -14.94 10.05 9.57
N ILE A 424 -16.18 10.06 10.05
CA ILE A 424 -16.82 8.89 10.66
C ILE A 424 -17.06 7.80 9.60
N HIS A 425 -17.63 8.16 8.45
CA HIS A 425 -17.89 7.25 7.33
C HIS A 425 -16.64 6.47 6.93
N THR A 426 -15.55 7.19 6.64
CA THR A 426 -14.30 6.60 6.16
C THR A 426 -13.73 5.62 7.17
N ASN A 427 -13.73 5.97 8.46
CA ASN A 427 -13.26 5.06 9.50
C ASN A 427 -14.12 3.79 9.62
N VAL A 428 -15.45 3.91 9.58
CA VAL A 428 -16.33 2.73 9.69
C VAL A 428 -16.20 1.81 8.48
N ILE A 429 -16.06 2.36 7.26
CA ILE A 429 -15.79 1.57 6.06
C ILE A 429 -14.43 0.86 6.17
N ILE A 430 -13.37 1.57 6.58
CA ILE A 430 -12.02 0.99 6.78
C ILE A 430 -12.06 -0.18 7.78
N TRP A 431 -12.82 -0.06 8.87
CA TRP A 431 -13.00 -1.17 9.81
C TRP A 431 -13.73 -2.34 9.16
N SER A 432 -14.82 -2.07 8.44
CA SER A 432 -15.60 -3.12 7.78
C SER A 432 -14.71 -3.97 6.86
N TYR A 433 -13.81 -3.33 6.12
CA TYR A 433 -12.88 -4.01 5.20
C TYR A 433 -11.90 -4.93 5.94
N ALA A 434 -11.41 -4.51 7.11
CA ALA A 434 -10.55 -5.35 7.96
C ALA A 434 -11.31 -6.62 8.42
N VAL A 435 -12.58 -6.49 8.79
CA VAL A 435 -13.41 -7.63 9.21
C VAL A 435 -13.75 -8.56 8.05
N ILE A 436 -14.02 -8.01 6.86
CA ILE A 436 -14.27 -8.79 5.64
C ILE A 436 -13.03 -9.61 5.28
N GLY A 437 -11.83 -9.03 5.37
CA GLY A 437 -10.58 -9.77 5.21
C GLY A 437 -10.44 -10.91 6.22
N LEU A 438 -10.82 -10.69 7.48
CA LEU A 438 -10.80 -11.71 8.52
C LEU A 438 -11.76 -12.88 8.22
N ALA A 439 -12.96 -12.56 7.72
CA ALA A 439 -13.94 -13.54 7.27
C ALA A 439 -13.40 -14.37 6.09
N ALA A 440 -12.71 -13.74 5.14
CA ALA A 440 -12.11 -14.43 3.99
C ALA A 440 -11.05 -15.45 4.43
N VAL A 441 -10.17 -15.11 5.38
CA VAL A 441 -9.15 -16.06 5.87
C VAL A 441 -9.79 -17.27 6.55
N THR A 442 -10.80 -17.06 7.39
CA THR A 442 -11.50 -18.15 8.07
C THR A 442 -12.34 -19.01 7.11
N ALA A 443 -12.92 -18.41 6.07
CA ALA A 443 -13.60 -19.12 4.98
C ALA A 443 -12.63 -20.01 4.17
N LEU A 444 -11.43 -19.52 3.87
CA LEU A 444 -10.39 -20.31 3.20
C LEU A 444 -9.95 -21.51 4.04
N LEU A 445 -9.80 -21.35 5.35
CA LEU A 445 -9.49 -22.45 6.28
C LEU A 445 -10.62 -23.50 6.30
N PHE A 446 -11.89 -23.08 6.26
CA PHE A 446 -13.04 -23.97 6.14
C PHE A 446 -12.96 -24.81 4.86
N LEU A 447 -12.80 -24.16 3.70
CA LEU A 447 -12.74 -24.86 2.41
C LEU A 447 -11.56 -25.84 2.37
N ARG A 448 -10.38 -25.43 2.87
CA ARG A 448 -9.22 -26.32 2.97
C ARG A 448 -9.51 -27.54 3.82
N GLN A 449 -10.12 -27.36 5.00
CA GLN A 449 -10.48 -28.49 5.88
C GLN A 449 -11.47 -29.44 5.19
N ARG A 450 -12.46 -28.90 4.50
CA ARG A 450 -13.46 -29.66 3.77
C ARG A 450 -12.84 -30.46 2.63
N TRP A 451 -11.97 -29.85 1.83
CA TRP A 451 -11.25 -30.54 0.76
C TRP A 451 -10.32 -31.64 1.30
N CYS A 452 -9.61 -31.39 2.40
CA CYS A 452 -8.79 -32.44 3.04
C CYS A 452 -9.63 -33.64 3.48
N ALA A 453 -10.83 -33.41 4.01
CA ALA A 453 -11.74 -34.48 4.43
C ALA A 453 -12.27 -35.31 3.25
N LEU A 454 -12.63 -34.66 2.14
CA LEU A 454 -13.05 -35.34 0.90
C LEU A 454 -11.93 -36.19 0.31
N TRP A 455 -10.67 -35.72 0.39
CA TRP A 455 -9.50 -36.49 0.00
C TRP A 455 -9.32 -37.74 0.86
N ASP A 456 -9.41 -37.60 2.18
CA ASP A 456 -9.22 -38.74 3.11
C ASP A 456 -10.35 -39.76 3.01
N GLY A 457 -11.55 -39.33 2.60
CA GLY A 457 -12.69 -40.21 2.32
C GLY A 457 -12.62 -40.96 0.99
N GLY A 458 -11.65 -40.65 0.11
CA GLY A 458 -11.53 -41.29 -1.20
C GLY A 458 -12.62 -40.91 -2.22
N GLU A 459 -13.50 -39.98 -1.87
CA GLU A 459 -14.64 -39.56 -2.70
C GLU A 459 -14.26 -38.54 -3.78
N ALA A 460 -13.10 -37.89 -3.64
CA ALA A 460 -12.55 -36.93 -4.59
C ALA A 460 -11.23 -37.43 -5.20
N SER A 461 -11.13 -37.42 -6.53
CA SER A 461 -9.88 -37.75 -7.24
C SER A 461 -8.78 -36.75 -6.92
N LYS A 462 -7.52 -37.22 -6.89
CA LYS A 462 -6.34 -36.37 -6.56
C LYS A 462 -6.21 -35.13 -7.46
N LEU A 463 -6.71 -35.24 -8.70
CA LEU A 463 -6.73 -34.16 -9.69
C LEU A 463 -7.71 -33.05 -9.30
N ARG A 464 -8.90 -33.39 -8.77
CA ARG A 464 -9.92 -32.41 -8.38
C ARG A 464 -9.49 -31.51 -7.23
N LEU A 465 -8.73 -32.04 -6.27
CA LEU A 465 -8.21 -31.25 -5.14
C LEU A 465 -7.17 -30.21 -5.55
N LEU A 466 -6.51 -30.42 -6.68
CA LEU A 466 -5.54 -29.47 -7.25
C LEU A 466 -6.25 -28.49 -8.20
N LEU A 467 -7.25 -28.96 -8.94
CA LEU A 467 -7.99 -28.18 -9.93
C LEU A 467 -9.00 -27.19 -9.33
N THR A 468 -9.63 -27.46 -8.19
CA THR A 468 -10.69 -26.57 -7.65
C THR A 468 -10.17 -25.25 -7.08
N PRO A 469 -9.15 -25.21 -6.20
CA PRO A 469 -8.52 -23.96 -5.79
C PRO A 469 -7.83 -23.25 -6.96
N ALA A 470 -7.22 -24.02 -7.87
CA ALA A 470 -6.61 -23.47 -9.07
C ALA A 470 -7.65 -22.86 -10.02
N ALA A 471 -8.83 -23.46 -10.16
CA ALA A 471 -9.95 -22.93 -10.94
C ALA A 471 -10.53 -21.69 -10.25
N LEU A 472 -10.68 -21.66 -8.93
CA LEU A 472 -11.12 -20.46 -8.22
C LEU A 472 -10.13 -19.29 -8.42
N ALA A 473 -8.83 -19.57 -8.26
CA ALA A 473 -7.78 -18.59 -8.51
C ALA A 473 -7.73 -18.15 -9.98
N ALA A 474 -7.83 -19.10 -10.92
CA ALA A 474 -7.85 -18.82 -12.36
C ALA A 474 -9.09 -18.04 -12.75
N LEU A 475 -10.27 -18.34 -12.20
CA LEU A 475 -11.51 -17.60 -12.43
C LEU A 475 -11.38 -16.16 -11.93
N ASN A 476 -10.80 -15.96 -10.74
CA ASN A 476 -10.54 -14.63 -10.21
C ASN A 476 -9.56 -13.84 -11.08
N VAL A 477 -8.44 -14.45 -11.47
CA VAL A 477 -7.42 -13.80 -12.31
C VAL A 477 -7.94 -13.51 -13.73
N THR A 478 -8.63 -14.46 -14.35
CA THR A 478 -9.12 -14.31 -15.73
C THR A 478 -10.37 -13.44 -15.79
N GLY A 479 -11.27 -13.55 -14.81
CA GLY A 479 -12.43 -12.68 -14.65
C GLY A 479 -12.02 -11.23 -14.43
N TRP A 480 -10.97 -11.01 -13.63
CA TRP A 480 -10.31 -9.72 -13.49
C TRP A 480 -9.82 -9.16 -14.83
N GLN A 481 -9.10 -9.96 -15.62
CA GLN A 481 -8.55 -9.52 -16.91
C GLN A 481 -9.63 -9.23 -17.94
N VAL A 482 -10.69 -10.04 -17.99
CA VAL A 482 -11.87 -9.81 -18.84
C VAL A 482 -12.58 -8.53 -18.43
N LEU A 483 -12.79 -8.31 -17.14
CA LEU A 483 -13.45 -7.11 -16.64
C LEU A 483 -12.63 -5.84 -16.92
N LEU A 484 -11.31 -5.88 -16.78
CA LEU A 484 -10.43 -4.77 -17.16
C LEU A 484 -10.46 -4.49 -18.66
N ALA A 485 -10.53 -5.53 -19.50
CA ALA A 485 -10.68 -5.36 -20.94
C ALA A 485 -12.03 -4.73 -21.32
N ILE A 486 -13.10 -5.00 -20.56
CA ILE A 486 -14.42 -4.39 -20.77
C ILE A 486 -14.44 -2.93 -20.30
N LEU A 487 -13.87 -2.64 -19.12
CA LEU A 487 -13.91 -1.31 -18.51
C LEU A 487 -12.88 -0.33 -19.11
N ASN A 488 -11.75 -0.84 -19.60
CA ASN A 488 -10.71 -0.04 -20.24
C ASN A 488 -10.20 -0.71 -21.53
N PRO A 489 -11.05 -0.83 -22.57
CA PRO A 489 -10.74 -1.55 -23.81
C PRO A 489 -9.58 -0.94 -24.61
N GLN A 490 -9.19 0.29 -24.26
CA GLN A 490 -8.20 1.10 -24.96
C GLN A 490 -6.84 1.09 -24.20
N GLY A 491 -6.84 0.99 -22.86
CA GLY A 491 -5.63 0.98 -22.03
C GLY A 491 -5.16 -0.40 -21.56
N TYR A 492 -6.02 -1.42 -21.57
CA TYR A 492 -5.68 -2.79 -21.17
C TYR A 492 -5.66 -3.73 -22.39
N ASP A 493 -4.48 -3.95 -22.94
CA ASP A 493 -4.32 -4.85 -24.09
C ASP A 493 -4.12 -6.30 -23.63
N LEU A 494 -5.18 -7.11 -23.70
CA LEU A 494 -5.13 -8.56 -23.47
C LEU A 494 -4.07 -9.26 -24.35
N ARG A 495 -3.73 -8.66 -25.50
CA ARG A 495 -2.73 -9.17 -26.44
C ARG A 495 -1.28 -9.03 -25.95
N ARG A 496 -1.01 -8.19 -24.94
CA ARG A 496 0.31 -8.08 -24.27
C ARG A 496 0.28 -8.58 -22.82
N SER A 497 -0.71 -9.40 -22.50
CA SER A 497 -0.87 -9.96 -21.15
C SER A 497 0.21 -11.01 -20.83
N PHE A 498 0.29 -11.41 -19.56
CA PHE A 498 1.12 -12.54 -19.11
C PHE A 498 0.99 -13.77 -20.03
N TRP A 499 -0.21 -14.01 -20.55
CA TRP A 499 -0.51 -15.14 -21.43
C TRP A 499 0.14 -15.03 -22.81
N ALA A 500 0.25 -13.82 -23.37
CA ALA A 500 0.96 -13.61 -24.62
C ALA A 500 2.46 -13.94 -24.47
N GLY A 501 3.08 -13.45 -23.39
CA GLY A 501 4.48 -13.79 -23.08
C GLY A 501 4.70 -15.26 -22.74
N MET A 502 3.68 -15.96 -22.23
CA MET A 502 3.73 -17.41 -22.03
C MET A 502 3.68 -18.17 -23.37
N LEU A 503 2.80 -17.76 -24.29
CA LEU A 503 2.70 -18.34 -25.63
C LEU A 503 3.98 -18.16 -26.44
N GLU A 504 4.62 -16.99 -26.34
CA GLU A 504 5.94 -16.75 -26.96
C GLU A 504 7.01 -17.69 -26.40
N ARG A 505 7.04 -17.92 -25.08
CA ARG A 505 7.93 -18.91 -24.44
C ARG A 505 7.63 -20.35 -24.86
N CYS A 506 6.41 -20.63 -25.30
CA CYS A 506 6.01 -21.91 -25.85
C CYS A 506 6.32 -22.03 -27.36
N GLY A 507 6.95 -21.03 -27.97
CA GLY A 507 7.40 -21.06 -29.37
C GLY A 507 6.45 -20.41 -30.38
N PHE A 508 5.38 -19.74 -29.94
CA PHE A 508 4.50 -18.98 -30.84
C PHE A 508 5.11 -17.61 -31.20
N SER A 509 4.89 -17.14 -32.43
CA SER A 509 5.34 -15.81 -32.84
C SER A 509 4.58 -14.71 -32.09
N ALA A 510 5.20 -13.55 -31.87
CA ALA A 510 4.59 -12.44 -31.13
C ALA A 510 3.22 -12.01 -31.68
N ALA A 511 3.03 -12.03 -33.00
CA ALA A 511 1.75 -11.73 -33.64
C ALA A 511 0.68 -12.79 -33.31
N THR A 512 1.04 -14.07 -33.36
CA THR A 512 0.12 -15.18 -33.05
C THR A 512 -0.23 -15.23 -31.57
N SER A 513 0.75 -14.98 -30.70
CA SER A 513 0.59 -14.89 -29.25
C SER A 513 -0.33 -13.74 -28.85
N ALA A 514 -0.21 -12.60 -29.53
CA ALA A 514 -1.07 -11.44 -29.35
C ALA A 514 -2.54 -11.75 -29.72
N GLU A 515 -2.78 -12.48 -30.80
CA GLU A 515 -4.15 -12.85 -31.20
C GLU A 515 -4.79 -13.93 -30.32
N LEU A 516 -4.00 -14.90 -29.84
CA LEU A 516 -4.51 -16.03 -29.05
C LEU A 516 -4.71 -15.70 -27.57
N ALA A 517 -3.92 -14.78 -27.00
CA ALA A 517 -3.96 -14.48 -25.56
C ALA A 517 -5.35 -14.07 -25.01
N PRO A 518 -6.14 -13.20 -25.69
CA PRO A 518 -7.51 -12.88 -25.24
C PRO A 518 -8.41 -14.12 -25.17
N TRP A 519 -8.32 -15.01 -26.17
CA TRP A 519 -9.10 -16.24 -26.21
C TRP A 519 -8.66 -17.26 -25.16
N VAL A 520 -7.37 -17.29 -24.81
CA VAL A 520 -6.86 -18.08 -23.68
C VAL A 520 -7.44 -17.58 -22.36
N VAL A 521 -7.50 -16.27 -22.13
CA VAL A 521 -8.08 -15.68 -20.91
C VAL A 521 -9.57 -15.99 -20.81
N VAL A 522 -10.34 -15.73 -21.87
CA VAL A 522 -11.77 -16.01 -21.91
C VAL A 522 -12.05 -17.52 -21.79
N GLY A 523 -11.22 -18.35 -22.43
CA GLY A 523 -11.28 -19.80 -22.34
C GLY A 523 -11.00 -20.31 -20.94
N LEU A 524 -9.95 -19.81 -20.27
CA LEU A 524 -9.65 -20.16 -18.88
C LEU A 524 -10.73 -19.67 -17.91
N PHE A 525 -11.30 -18.48 -18.14
CA PHE A 525 -12.46 -17.99 -17.39
C PHE A 525 -13.64 -18.95 -17.53
N GLY A 526 -14.00 -19.30 -18.76
CA GLY A 526 -15.08 -20.25 -19.06
C GLY A 526 -14.84 -21.63 -18.47
N VAL A 527 -13.64 -22.20 -18.63
CA VAL A 527 -13.26 -23.52 -18.08
C VAL A 527 -13.28 -23.50 -16.55
N SER A 528 -12.74 -22.46 -15.93
CA SER A 528 -12.70 -22.34 -14.47
C SER A 528 -14.10 -22.14 -13.88
N ALA A 529 -14.94 -21.30 -14.51
CA ALA A 529 -16.34 -21.13 -14.14
C ALA A 529 -17.10 -22.45 -14.29
N THR A 530 -16.85 -23.18 -15.38
CA THR A 530 -17.45 -24.47 -15.66
C THR A 530 -17.02 -25.52 -14.64
N ILE A 531 -15.73 -25.59 -14.26
CA ILE A 531 -15.25 -26.45 -13.18
C ILE A 531 -15.94 -26.11 -11.86
N LEU A 532 -16.07 -24.81 -11.52
CA LEU A 532 -16.76 -24.38 -10.31
C LEU A 532 -18.25 -24.74 -10.33
N VAL A 533 -18.93 -24.52 -11.45
CA VAL A 533 -20.34 -24.87 -11.65
C VAL A 533 -20.52 -26.38 -11.60
N PHE A 534 -19.65 -27.17 -12.21
CA PHE A 534 -19.69 -28.62 -12.11
C PHE A 534 -19.42 -29.10 -10.70
N GLU A 535 -18.50 -28.49 -9.95
CA GLU A 535 -18.28 -28.83 -8.54
C GLU A 535 -19.46 -28.39 -7.65
N LEU A 536 -20.09 -27.25 -7.95
CA LEU A 536 -21.34 -26.80 -7.31
C LEU A 536 -22.50 -27.77 -7.59
N LEU A 537 -22.62 -28.24 -8.83
CA LEU A 537 -23.63 -29.20 -9.26
C LEU A 537 -23.33 -30.61 -8.74
N ASP A 538 -22.07 -31.03 -8.71
CA ASP A 538 -21.64 -32.34 -8.20
C ASP A 538 -21.75 -32.40 -6.67
N ALA A 539 -21.48 -31.28 -5.97
CA ALA A 539 -21.81 -31.13 -4.55
C ALA A 539 -23.32 -31.25 -4.29
N ARG A 540 -24.16 -30.75 -5.21
CA ARG A 540 -25.62 -30.87 -5.15
C ARG A 540 -26.11 -32.30 -5.45
N THR A 541 -25.49 -33.03 -6.37
CA THR A 541 -25.91 -34.37 -6.79
C THR A 541 -25.37 -35.49 -5.91
N ARG A 542 -24.16 -35.36 -5.35
CA ARG A 542 -23.55 -36.41 -4.53
C ARG A 542 -24.06 -36.45 -3.09
N GLY A 543 -24.74 -35.40 -2.62
CA GLY A 543 -25.00 -35.25 -1.19
C GLY A 543 -23.72 -35.48 -0.36
N ALA A 544 -22.56 -35.08 -0.92
CA ALA A 544 -21.23 -35.52 -0.49
C ALA A 544 -21.03 -35.16 0.98
N VAL A 545 -21.29 -36.15 1.82
CA VAL A 545 -21.06 -36.25 3.26
C VAL A 545 -21.49 -35.01 4.04
N VAL A 546 -22.79 -34.71 4.02
CA VAL A 546 -23.44 -34.19 5.23
C VAL A 546 -23.58 -35.36 6.20
N LYS A 547 -22.49 -35.74 6.87
CA LYS A 547 -22.65 -36.27 8.24
C LYS A 547 -23.08 -35.08 9.10
N ASP A 548 -23.90 -35.30 10.11
CA ASP A 548 -24.49 -34.29 11.01
C ASP A 548 -23.52 -33.23 11.60
N ASN A 549 -22.21 -33.40 11.36
CA ASN A 549 -21.09 -32.59 11.78
C ASN A 549 -20.85 -31.28 10.99
N GLU A 550 -21.56 -30.98 9.90
CA GLU A 550 -21.49 -29.67 9.20
C GLU A 550 -22.73 -28.78 9.42
N LEU A 551 -23.70 -29.27 10.19
CA LEU A 551 -24.93 -28.53 10.54
C LEU A 551 -24.68 -27.65 11.77
N GLY A 552 -23.96 -26.53 11.59
CA GLY A 552 -23.97 -25.44 12.57
C GLY A 552 -25.39 -24.87 12.71
N TYR A 553 -26.09 -25.24 13.78
CA TYR A 553 -27.41 -24.70 14.13
C TYR A 553 -27.24 -23.25 14.66
N PHE A 554 -27.79 -22.28 13.91
CA PHE A 554 -28.07 -20.88 14.27
C PHE A 554 -26.90 -19.94 14.67
N GLY A 555 -26.82 -18.81 13.96
CA GLY A 555 -26.39 -17.46 14.42
C GLY A 555 -25.07 -17.29 15.18
N ALA A 556 -24.26 -16.31 14.77
CA ALA A 556 -23.02 -15.91 15.45
C ALA A 556 -23.09 -15.75 17.00
N PRO A 557 -24.19 -15.30 17.63
CA PRO A 557 -24.21 -15.10 19.08
C PRO A 557 -24.20 -16.42 19.88
N SER A 558 -24.89 -17.46 19.39
CA SER A 558 -24.98 -18.76 20.07
C SER A 558 -23.63 -19.47 20.14
N ALA A 559 -22.79 -19.33 19.11
CA ALA A 559 -21.43 -19.90 19.09
C ALA A 559 -20.46 -19.19 20.04
N LEU A 560 -20.65 -17.88 20.26
CA LEU A 560 -19.89 -17.06 21.21
C LEU A 560 -20.33 -17.28 22.67
N LEU A 561 -21.63 -17.50 22.90
CA LEU A 561 -22.25 -17.59 24.23
C LEU A 561 -22.39 -19.02 24.78
N ALA A 562 -22.14 -20.06 23.99
CA ALA A 562 -22.25 -21.47 24.40
C ALA A 562 -21.14 -21.94 25.38
N SER A 563 -20.50 -21.04 26.13
CA SER A 563 -19.48 -21.39 27.13
C SER A 563 -19.99 -21.28 28.58
N GLY A 564 -21.22 -21.76 28.85
CA GLY A 564 -21.79 -21.86 30.21
C GLY A 564 -21.94 -23.32 30.67
N PRO A 565 -22.06 -23.60 31.99
CA PRO A 565 -22.25 -24.97 32.51
C PRO A 565 -23.52 -25.66 31.98
N LYS A 566 -24.51 -24.88 31.49
CA LYS A 566 -25.70 -25.36 30.79
C LYS A 566 -25.52 -25.56 29.27
N ALA A 567 -24.34 -25.28 28.71
CA ALA A 567 -24.03 -25.57 27.31
C ALA A 567 -23.73 -27.06 27.05
N ASN A 568 -23.52 -27.84 28.12
CA ASN A 568 -23.36 -29.29 28.05
C ASN A 568 -24.64 -30.05 27.64
N THR A 569 -25.78 -29.37 27.47
CA THR A 569 -27.05 -30.02 27.10
C THR A 569 -27.36 -29.97 25.60
N PHE A 570 -26.67 -29.14 24.80
CA PHE A 570 -26.95 -28.98 23.37
C PHE A 570 -25.87 -29.53 22.42
N LEU A 571 -24.66 -29.78 22.92
CA LEU A 571 -23.58 -30.42 22.16
C LEU A 571 -23.22 -31.75 22.84
N LYS A 572 -23.72 -32.87 22.31
CA LYS A 572 -23.35 -34.22 22.76
C LYS A 572 -21.88 -34.57 22.48
N SER A 573 -21.11 -33.71 21.80
CA SER A 573 -19.70 -33.91 21.47
C SER A 573 -18.95 -32.59 21.25
N ALA A 574 -17.62 -32.60 21.41
CA ALA A 574 -16.76 -31.46 21.08
C ALA A 574 -16.91 -31.04 19.60
N PRO A 575 -16.92 -29.72 19.27
CA PRO A 575 -17.17 -29.25 17.92
C PRO A 575 -16.06 -29.65 16.93
N SER A 576 -16.45 -29.92 15.69
CA SER A 576 -15.53 -30.25 14.59
C SER A 576 -14.77 -29.01 14.12
N ALA A 577 -13.58 -29.18 13.52
CA ALA A 577 -12.80 -28.03 13.00
C ALA A 577 -13.59 -27.23 11.93
N ALA A 578 -14.38 -27.92 11.10
CA ALA A 578 -15.23 -27.29 10.09
C ALA A 578 -16.31 -26.40 10.73
N GLN A 579 -16.98 -26.87 11.79
CA GLN A 579 -17.95 -26.07 12.54
C GLN A 579 -17.33 -24.82 13.16
N VAL A 580 -16.09 -24.93 13.65
CA VAL A 580 -15.38 -23.80 14.25
C VAL A 580 -15.01 -22.76 13.19
N PHE A 581 -14.51 -23.17 12.02
CA PHE A 581 -14.18 -22.23 10.94
C PHE A 581 -15.42 -21.55 10.36
N ASP A 582 -16.50 -22.29 10.15
CA ASP A 582 -17.78 -21.74 9.70
C ASP A 582 -18.36 -20.75 10.72
N ALA A 583 -18.32 -21.08 12.02
CA ALA A 583 -18.76 -20.18 13.08
C ALA A 583 -17.92 -18.89 13.13
N ALA A 584 -16.59 -19.00 13.04
CA ALA A 584 -15.70 -17.83 13.03
C ALA A 584 -15.94 -16.95 11.79
N THR A 585 -16.13 -17.57 10.62
CA THR A 585 -16.51 -16.88 9.38
C THR A 585 -17.83 -16.14 9.57
N MET A 586 -18.81 -16.76 10.21
CA MET A 586 -20.11 -16.13 10.40
C MET A 586 -20.12 -14.98 11.40
N VAL A 587 -19.40 -15.11 12.51
CA VAL A 587 -19.25 -14.02 13.48
C VAL A 587 -18.64 -12.80 12.80
N THR A 588 -17.56 -12.99 12.06
CA THR A 588 -16.85 -11.90 11.38
C THR A 588 -17.68 -11.33 10.24
N LEU A 589 -18.35 -12.16 9.45
CA LEU A 589 -19.19 -11.69 8.36
C LEU A 589 -20.42 -10.90 8.83
N GLN A 590 -21.06 -11.31 9.93
CA GLN A 590 -22.18 -10.55 10.50
C GLN A 590 -21.74 -9.18 11.02
N LEU A 591 -20.58 -9.12 11.69
CA LEU A 591 -19.97 -7.85 12.09
C LEU A 591 -19.67 -6.99 10.86
N ALA A 592 -18.99 -7.56 9.86
CA ALA A 592 -18.70 -6.89 8.59
C ALA A 592 -19.97 -6.35 7.92
N PHE A 593 -21.05 -7.14 7.88
CA PHE A 593 -22.33 -6.76 7.28
C PHE A 593 -22.95 -5.54 7.96
N ILE A 594 -23.00 -5.53 9.30
CA ILE A 594 -23.53 -4.40 10.09
C ILE A 594 -22.66 -3.16 9.89
N MET A 595 -21.33 -3.31 9.93
CA MET A 595 -20.41 -2.19 9.77
C MET A 595 -20.43 -1.61 8.36
N LEU A 596 -20.49 -2.48 7.33
CA LEU A 596 -20.59 -2.05 5.94
C LEU A 596 -21.90 -1.32 5.69
N TRP A 597 -23.03 -1.81 6.22
CA TRP A 597 -24.31 -1.12 6.17
C TRP A 597 -24.22 0.27 6.82
N ALA A 598 -23.70 0.36 8.04
CA ALA A 598 -23.53 1.63 8.74
C ALA A 598 -22.65 2.59 7.94
N GLY A 599 -21.54 2.08 7.38
CA GLY A 599 -20.66 2.83 6.49
C GLY A 599 -21.40 3.38 5.28
N ILE A 600 -22.15 2.56 4.54
CA ILE A 600 -22.94 2.99 3.36
C ILE A 600 -23.95 4.08 3.74
N VAL A 601 -24.67 3.91 4.85
CA VAL A 601 -25.66 4.91 5.32
C VAL A 601 -24.99 6.23 5.71
N MET A 602 -23.88 6.19 6.46
CA MET A 602 -23.15 7.41 6.81
C MET A 602 -22.52 8.08 5.60
N GLY A 603 -22.11 7.31 4.59
CA GLY A 603 -21.63 7.83 3.31
C GLY A 603 -22.73 8.58 2.58
N ALA A 604 -23.95 8.02 2.57
CA ALA A 604 -25.10 8.67 1.98
C ALA A 604 -25.49 9.97 2.69
N ILE A 605 -25.42 10.00 4.03
CA ILE A 605 -25.65 11.23 4.83
C ILE A 605 -24.61 12.31 4.48
N TRP A 606 -23.33 11.92 4.41
CA TRP A 606 -22.27 12.84 4.04
C TRP A 606 -22.42 13.36 2.60
N ALA A 607 -22.77 12.49 1.65
CA ALA A 607 -22.99 12.86 0.26
C ALA A 607 -24.15 13.84 0.13
N ASP A 608 -25.24 13.64 0.88
CA ASP A 608 -26.37 14.59 0.91
C ASP A 608 -25.93 15.95 1.47
N HIS A 609 -25.15 15.95 2.55
CA HIS A 609 -24.63 17.17 3.15
C HIS A 609 -23.67 17.94 2.22
N SER A 610 -22.83 17.22 1.47
CA SER A 610 -21.75 17.83 0.66
C SER A 610 -22.16 18.15 -0.77
N TRP A 611 -23.00 17.32 -1.37
CA TRP A 611 -23.36 17.37 -2.80
C TRP A 611 -24.87 17.58 -3.04
N GLY A 612 -25.68 17.68 -1.98
CA GLY A 612 -27.13 17.87 -2.07
C GLY A 612 -27.90 16.64 -2.58
N ARG A 613 -27.26 15.46 -2.58
CA ARG A 613 -27.89 14.18 -2.91
C ARG A 613 -27.25 13.02 -2.14
N PRO A 614 -28.03 12.03 -1.67
CA PRO A 614 -27.50 10.94 -0.84
C PRO A 614 -26.77 9.84 -1.64
N TRP A 615 -26.83 9.84 -2.96
CA TRP A 615 -26.20 8.80 -3.79
C TRP A 615 -25.86 9.34 -5.19
N GLY A 616 -24.66 9.02 -5.67
CA GLY A 616 -24.10 9.47 -6.94
C GLY A 616 -23.97 8.39 -8.01
N TRP A 617 -24.15 7.11 -7.68
CA TRP A 617 -23.88 5.95 -8.56
C TRP A 617 -22.43 5.91 -9.07
N ASP A 618 -21.50 6.46 -8.32
CA ASP A 618 -20.10 6.35 -8.68
C ASP A 618 -19.61 4.90 -8.47
N PRO A 619 -18.51 4.49 -9.12
CA PRO A 619 -18.05 3.12 -9.01
C PRO A 619 -17.78 2.67 -7.56
N LYS A 620 -17.32 3.55 -6.65
CA LYS A 620 -17.08 3.13 -5.26
C LYS A 620 -18.36 2.82 -4.51
N GLU A 621 -19.36 3.68 -4.64
CA GLU A 621 -20.70 3.46 -4.10
C GLU A 621 -21.30 2.14 -4.64
N VAL A 622 -21.23 1.91 -5.94
CA VAL A 622 -21.77 0.70 -6.59
C VAL A 622 -21.10 -0.57 -6.08
N PHE A 623 -19.77 -0.61 -5.99
CA PHE A 623 -19.08 -1.82 -5.53
C PHE A 623 -19.19 -2.04 -4.02
N ALA A 624 -19.32 -0.98 -3.22
CA ALA A 624 -19.70 -1.10 -1.80
C ALA A 624 -21.10 -1.72 -1.66
N LEU A 625 -22.07 -1.26 -2.46
CA LEU A 625 -23.42 -1.82 -2.51
C LEU A 625 -23.43 -3.27 -2.99
N ASN A 626 -22.65 -3.62 -4.03
CA ASN A 626 -22.53 -5.01 -4.51
C ASN A 626 -22.01 -5.93 -3.41
N THR A 627 -20.97 -5.50 -2.68
CA THR A 627 -20.43 -6.25 -1.54
C THR A 627 -21.51 -6.47 -0.47
N PHE A 628 -22.29 -5.43 -0.16
CA PHE A 628 -23.41 -5.52 0.77
C PHE A 628 -24.50 -6.50 0.31
N ILE A 629 -24.88 -6.44 -0.97
CA ILE A 629 -25.87 -7.35 -1.59
C ILE A 629 -25.36 -8.80 -1.53
N ILE A 630 -24.09 -9.06 -1.81
CA ILE A 630 -23.51 -10.42 -1.72
C ILE A 630 -23.65 -10.97 -0.30
N PHE A 631 -23.37 -10.18 0.73
CA PHE A 631 -23.53 -10.61 2.12
C PHE A 631 -24.99 -10.75 2.53
N LEU A 632 -25.89 -9.90 2.02
CA LEU A 632 -27.33 -10.07 2.20
C LEU A 632 -27.79 -11.40 1.59
N VAL A 633 -27.37 -11.69 0.35
CA VAL A 633 -27.65 -12.96 -0.34
C VAL A 633 -27.10 -14.13 0.46
N LEU A 634 -25.89 -14.03 1.01
CA LEU A 634 -25.30 -15.07 1.84
C LEU A 634 -26.18 -15.41 3.05
N VAL A 635 -26.62 -14.39 3.80
CA VAL A 635 -27.51 -14.59 4.96
C VAL A 635 -28.78 -15.34 4.53
N HIS A 636 -29.39 -14.96 3.40
CA HIS A 636 -30.61 -15.59 2.89
C HIS A 636 -30.39 -17.01 2.34
N VAL A 637 -29.32 -17.21 1.56
CA VAL A 637 -28.94 -18.51 0.99
C VAL A 637 -28.73 -19.51 2.12
N ARG A 638 -28.04 -19.11 3.20
CA ARG A 638 -27.80 -19.98 4.35
C ARG A 638 -29.07 -20.45 5.07
N LEU A 639 -30.16 -19.68 5.03
CA LEU A 639 -31.44 -20.10 5.61
C LEU A 639 -32.10 -21.22 4.80
N LYS A 640 -31.85 -21.30 3.49
CA LYS A 640 -32.52 -22.24 2.57
C LYS A 640 -31.66 -23.45 2.20
N VAL A 641 -30.33 -23.32 2.14
CA VAL A 641 -29.44 -24.38 1.69
C VAL A 641 -29.18 -25.43 2.78
N ARG A 642 -29.06 -26.69 2.36
CA ARG A 642 -28.70 -27.80 3.26
C ARG A 642 -27.25 -27.69 3.73
N ASP A 643 -26.37 -27.25 2.84
CA ASP A 643 -24.94 -27.13 3.07
C ASP A 643 -24.52 -25.71 3.43
N LYS A 644 -24.74 -25.36 4.69
CA LYS A 644 -24.59 -23.97 5.16
C LYS A 644 -23.14 -23.49 5.12
N GLY A 645 -22.20 -24.34 5.54
CA GLY A 645 -20.79 -23.98 5.68
C GLY A 645 -20.12 -23.68 4.34
N PHE A 646 -20.37 -24.52 3.32
CA PHE A 646 -19.83 -24.31 1.99
C PHE A 646 -20.29 -22.99 1.36
N TRP A 647 -21.60 -22.74 1.34
CA TRP A 647 -22.15 -21.51 0.75
C TRP A 647 -21.69 -20.26 1.49
N THR A 648 -21.51 -20.36 2.81
CA THR A 648 -20.97 -19.27 3.62
C THR A 648 -19.53 -18.97 3.26
N ALA A 649 -18.69 -20.00 3.14
CA ALA A 649 -17.30 -19.79 2.77
C ALA A 649 -17.13 -19.23 1.36
N VAL A 650 -17.87 -19.76 0.37
CA VAL A 650 -17.81 -19.31 -1.03
C VAL A 650 -18.27 -17.85 -1.16
N LEU A 651 -19.42 -17.50 -0.58
CA LEU A 651 -19.95 -16.14 -0.68
C LEU A 651 -19.16 -15.13 0.16
N ALA A 652 -18.54 -15.55 1.27
CA ALA A 652 -17.61 -14.72 2.03
C ALA A 652 -16.37 -14.35 1.19
N ILE A 653 -15.79 -15.32 0.48
CA ILE A 653 -14.66 -15.08 -0.44
C ILE A 653 -15.11 -14.17 -1.58
N PHE A 654 -16.25 -14.44 -2.22
CA PHE A 654 -16.75 -13.63 -3.33
C PHE A 654 -17.01 -12.16 -2.91
N GLY A 655 -17.55 -11.94 -1.71
CA GLY A 655 -17.72 -10.60 -1.16
C GLY A 655 -16.39 -9.91 -0.86
N PHE A 656 -15.40 -10.63 -0.31
CA PHE A 656 -14.04 -10.09 -0.14
C PHE A 656 -13.38 -9.73 -1.47
N GLU A 657 -13.51 -10.56 -2.51
CA GLU A 657 -12.96 -10.26 -3.84
C GLU A 657 -13.65 -9.04 -4.47
N THR A 658 -14.97 -8.91 -4.31
CA THR A 658 -15.72 -7.73 -4.78
C THR A 658 -15.26 -6.45 -4.07
N MET A 659 -14.99 -6.54 -2.77
CA MET A 659 -14.42 -5.44 -1.99
C MET A 659 -12.98 -5.13 -2.42
N MET A 660 -12.14 -6.13 -2.67
CA MET A 660 -10.78 -5.94 -3.19
C MET A 660 -10.77 -5.33 -4.57
N PHE A 661 -11.72 -5.71 -5.43
CA PHE A 661 -11.94 -5.05 -6.71
C PHE A 661 -12.23 -3.56 -6.52
N ASN A 662 -13.16 -3.21 -5.62
CA ASN A 662 -13.45 -1.82 -5.29
C ASN A 662 -12.18 -1.07 -4.89
N TRP A 663 -11.45 -1.63 -3.92
CA TRP A 663 -10.34 -0.96 -3.28
C TRP A 663 -9.11 -0.83 -4.18
N ILE A 664 -8.87 -1.79 -5.09
CA ILE A 664 -7.70 -1.79 -5.99
C ILE A 664 -8.04 -1.09 -7.32
N VAL A 665 -9.13 -1.47 -7.99
CA VAL A 665 -9.43 -0.97 -9.35
C VAL A 665 -9.88 0.45 -9.31
N ILE A 666 -10.87 0.74 -8.46
CA ILE A 666 -11.50 2.04 -8.49
C ILE A 666 -10.52 3.11 -8.01
N ASN A 667 -9.58 2.75 -7.13
CA ASN A 667 -8.54 3.69 -6.68
C ASN A 667 -7.37 3.85 -7.65
N PHE A 668 -6.95 2.80 -8.35
CA PHE A 668 -5.73 2.87 -9.18
C PHE A 668 -5.98 2.99 -10.68
N ILE A 669 -7.19 2.68 -11.16
CA ILE A 669 -7.51 2.58 -12.60
C ILE A 669 -8.59 3.58 -13.00
N ILE A 670 -9.60 3.80 -12.16
CA ILE A 670 -10.75 4.67 -12.50
C ILE A 670 -10.61 6.02 -11.78
N SER A 671 -10.78 7.12 -12.51
CA SER A 671 -10.85 8.46 -11.91
C SER A 671 -12.29 8.76 -11.50
N GLY A 672 -12.54 9.19 -10.27
CA GLY A 672 -13.88 9.52 -9.79
C GLY A 672 -13.86 10.52 -8.63
N LEU A 673 -15.03 11.08 -8.26
CA LEU A 673 -15.15 12.10 -7.20
C LEU A 673 -14.60 11.65 -5.83
N HIS A 674 -14.50 10.34 -5.63
CA HIS A 674 -13.93 9.73 -4.44
C HIS A 674 -12.44 9.37 -4.56
N SER A 675 -11.70 9.75 -5.61
CA SER A 675 -10.29 9.34 -5.87
C SER A 675 -9.26 9.73 -4.79
N TYR A 676 -9.74 10.29 -3.69
CA TYR A 676 -8.99 10.84 -2.58
C TYR A 676 -8.87 9.90 -1.36
N ALA A 677 -9.65 8.82 -1.30
CA ALA A 677 -9.74 7.89 -0.15
C ALA A 677 -9.61 6.40 -0.52
#